data_AF-A0A7N6FCD0-F1
#
_entry.id   AF-A0A7N6FCD0-F1
#
_cell.length_a   1.000
_cell.length_b   1.000
_cell.length_c   1.000
_cell.angle_alpha   90.00
_cell.angle_beta   90.00
_cell.angle_gamma   90.00
#
_symmetry.space_group_name_H-M   'P 1'
#
loop_
_entity.id
_entity.type
_entity.pdbx_description
1 polymer ?
#
loop_
_entity_poly.entity_id
_entity_poly.type
_entity_poly.pdbx_seq_one_letter_code
_entity_poly.pdbx_strand_id
1 'polypeptide(L)'
;MFSRVFIFLIRAVYICYQICAADDYIGQMTANNTEQCQMYLSDTALHKVSYANEVVMTGSVLLSSGTWNATNIYQLENAIKRWPCFDILNTTQRLENSTADIKTVLCFKFGTSRLQRIATSLECNPQAVIRIGTSGMVTMLSPNTTVCYESNPVLKCTFGEATDRANWYIFHNDQLVELYPGTVVQLDNNCTTPEYNSCTTLTLMKVTGAWAGIYECGLTKGSLSYAARTHLSVALLPDVITIVTSPLTADCSQQQTGSVNINISITIPQSTESYEVWWSYNGTVENPLNNISYNDSLVYTFTAPISCQKTSDAQYVDVTFENTKGQERSTTVDIPVIYADSIFCDENVTDGDIWPKTPAGATVINRTCPEGRVGYKSCTCDGPAWQPVFDYCVNQQLNTLLNSAESFLQGLGATQERAMNIFQELMNNSASASSDNIADITASINILTVMANASNNIAFQEEVLPNFINAASNLLSKTWNAVNTSTLYSMSSDFLQALEVLMKNIKFNTSQGVNSTNLQLKFCSSSECNLSLFDVGVNMNKTNGALKTVAVKNLTDRLRNIYSNMTPTSLLLLATLQDNNDRLIKIRLDFPNNQLNITEALCVFWNTTAGNWSDEGCTVITSDENHTLCECNHLTSFSLLIFNDEKTSYEKFKFTLTLDIITNVGLGVSICCLLIFLIIESLVWSAVVETNLSHFRHTAMVNIATFLLLADVSFLASTSPDVLSETWCLVLTVCKHLFYLAMFCWMLCLSVMLVHQLTFVFSPLRKRVFMFFSSFVGYVCPVLIVGSSYVYTYYTNRPYYDKKTCWLVFERLMEGSIHAFLLPVGTVILTNLIFMVIVIVTLVKSSIPDNNKADDKGTAKSILKVVVILTPVFGVTWIFGFIQLVLDQDTPMYTAVEFCFTILNSFEGVFILLTGCLTEQKVRDKLRILMAKSKEKSDTMKNLTSATDPNVKDQY
;
A
#
# COMPACT_ATOMS: atom_id res chain seq x y z
N MET A 1 -70.56 -27.96 -44.65
CA MET A 1 -69.69 -29.15 -44.60
C MET A 1 -68.94 -29.17 -43.26
N PHE A 2 -69.64 -29.11 -42.14
CA PHE A 2 -70.25 -30.23 -41.41
C PHE A 2 -69.29 -31.30 -40.83
N SER A 3 -68.00 -31.02 -40.67
CA SER A 3 -67.12 -31.89 -39.85
C SER A 3 -66.04 -31.20 -39.03
N ARG A 4 -66.12 -29.87 -38.82
CA ARG A 4 -65.19 -29.14 -37.92
C ARG A 4 -65.87 -28.30 -36.82
N VAL A 5 -67.20 -28.28 -36.77
CA VAL A 5 -67.97 -27.68 -35.67
C VAL A 5 -68.41 -28.73 -34.63
N PHE A 6 -68.40 -30.02 -35.00
CA PHE A 6 -68.84 -31.12 -34.11
C PHE A 6 -67.77 -31.64 -33.14
N ILE A 7 -66.48 -31.33 -33.37
CA ILE A 7 -65.38 -31.71 -32.45
C ILE A 7 -65.12 -30.64 -31.38
N PHE A 8 -65.58 -29.40 -31.59
CA PHE A 8 -65.53 -28.33 -30.59
C PHE A 8 -66.66 -28.42 -29.56
N LEU A 9 -67.81 -29.00 -29.94
CA LEU A 9 -68.98 -29.18 -29.06
C LEU A 9 -68.86 -30.38 -28.09
N ILE A 10 -67.99 -31.37 -28.36
CA ILE A 10 -67.77 -32.52 -27.46
C ILE A 10 -66.65 -32.25 -26.44
N ARG A 11 -65.75 -31.29 -26.68
CA ARG A 11 -64.73 -30.88 -25.69
C ARG A 11 -65.16 -29.76 -24.74
N ALA A 12 -66.23 -29.01 -25.06
CA ALA A 12 -66.82 -28.03 -24.13
C ALA A 12 -67.79 -28.68 -23.11
N VAL A 13 -68.41 -29.81 -23.44
CA VAL A 13 -69.39 -30.49 -22.56
C VAL A 13 -68.70 -31.37 -21.50
N TYR A 14 -67.46 -31.81 -21.71
CA TYR A 14 -66.70 -32.56 -20.69
C TYR A 14 -66.02 -31.68 -19.63
N ILE A 15 -65.87 -30.37 -19.89
CA ILE A 15 -65.30 -29.39 -18.95
C ILE A 15 -66.42 -28.67 -18.15
N CYS A 16 -67.66 -28.63 -18.66
CA CYS A 16 -68.82 -28.16 -17.89
C CYS A 16 -69.41 -29.21 -16.91
N TYR A 17 -69.02 -30.49 -16.97
CA TYR A 17 -69.51 -31.52 -16.03
C TYR A 17 -68.55 -31.79 -14.84
N GLN A 18 -67.38 -31.13 -14.79
CA GLN A 18 -66.45 -31.22 -13.64
C GLN A 18 -66.22 -29.89 -12.91
N ILE A 19 -66.86 -28.81 -13.34
CA ILE A 19 -66.81 -27.48 -12.70
C ILE A 19 -68.18 -27.05 -12.15
N CYS A 20 -69.23 -27.86 -12.31
CA CYS A 20 -70.54 -27.69 -11.66
C CYS A 20 -70.86 -28.86 -10.72
N ALA A 21 -70.10 -28.99 -9.63
CA ALA A 21 -70.50 -29.75 -8.44
C ALA A 21 -69.64 -29.34 -7.23
N ALA A 22 -69.76 -28.08 -6.80
CA ALA A 22 -69.67 -27.63 -5.41
C ALA A 22 -69.38 -26.12 -5.39
N ASP A 23 -70.39 -25.31 -5.68
CA ASP A 23 -70.55 -24.00 -5.07
C ASP A 23 -72.00 -23.58 -5.29
N ASP A 24 -72.83 -23.87 -4.29
CA ASP A 24 -74.12 -23.24 -4.14
C ASP A 24 -74.28 -22.85 -2.66
N TYR A 25 -74.60 -21.57 -2.47
CA TYR A 25 -74.93 -20.84 -1.23
C TYR A 25 -73.79 -20.22 -0.40
N ILE A 26 -73.34 -19.06 -0.88
CA ILE A 26 -73.08 -17.90 -0.02
C ILE A 26 -74.43 -17.37 0.49
N GLY A 27 -74.62 -17.39 1.81
CA GLY A 27 -75.79 -16.81 2.48
C GLY A 27 -75.54 -16.55 3.95
N GLN A 28 -75.25 -15.28 4.28
CA GLN A 28 -75.47 -14.62 5.58
C GLN A 28 -74.86 -15.24 6.85
N MET A 29 -73.73 -14.66 7.27
CA MET A 29 -73.36 -14.62 8.70
C MET A 29 -74.36 -13.74 9.46
N THR A 30 -75.23 -14.39 10.24
CA THR A 30 -75.85 -13.79 11.45
C THR A 30 -75.74 -14.78 12.60
N ALA A 31 -75.07 -14.32 13.67
CA ALA A 31 -75.28 -14.63 15.08
C ALA A 31 -75.52 -16.08 15.60
N ASN A 32 -74.64 -16.44 16.54
CA ASN A 32 -74.91 -17.14 17.81
C ASN A 32 -75.08 -18.68 17.89
N ASN A 33 -74.43 -19.17 18.96
CA ASN A 33 -74.71 -20.33 19.81
C ASN A 33 -74.02 -21.67 19.51
N THR A 34 -72.92 -21.87 20.25
CA THR A 34 -72.62 -23.04 21.10
C THR A 34 -73.69 -24.14 21.14
N GLU A 35 -73.38 -25.30 20.58
CA GLU A 35 -73.70 -26.68 21.03
C GLU A 35 -73.75 -27.64 19.82
N GLN A 36 -72.61 -28.19 19.40
CA GLN A 36 -72.53 -29.46 18.67
C GLN A 36 -71.07 -29.91 18.52
N CYS A 37 -70.49 -30.42 19.61
CA CYS A 37 -69.20 -31.12 19.59
C CYS A 37 -69.19 -32.23 20.66
N GLN A 38 -70.13 -33.16 20.54
CA GLN A 38 -70.12 -34.43 21.26
C GLN A 38 -70.81 -35.49 20.40
N MET A 39 -70.05 -36.16 19.54
CA MET A 39 -70.21 -37.57 19.15
C MET A 39 -69.22 -37.92 18.04
N TYR A 40 -68.85 -39.21 17.97
CA TYR A 40 -67.80 -39.85 17.17
C TYR A 40 -66.41 -39.89 17.79
N LEU A 41 -66.23 -40.85 18.71
CA LEU A 41 -64.97 -41.60 18.90
C LEU A 41 -65.27 -42.89 19.68
N SER A 42 -65.81 -43.89 19.00
CA SER A 42 -65.77 -45.30 19.45
C SER A 42 -65.85 -46.22 18.24
N ASP A 43 -64.71 -46.51 17.62
CA ASP A 43 -64.41 -47.86 17.12
C ASP A 43 -63.05 -47.88 16.44
N THR A 44 -62.12 -48.63 17.02
CA THR A 44 -61.36 -49.72 16.38
C THR A 44 -60.13 -50.05 17.23
N ALA A 45 -60.02 -51.33 17.56
CA ALA A 45 -58.95 -51.93 18.32
C ALA A 45 -57.57 -51.73 17.65
N LEU A 46 -56.56 -51.34 18.43
CA LEU A 46 -55.17 -51.40 17.99
C LEU A 46 -54.48 -52.60 18.64
N HIS A 47 -54.16 -53.59 17.81
CA HIS A 47 -53.16 -54.61 18.09
C HIS A 47 -51.81 -53.95 18.43
N LYS A 48 -51.16 -54.40 19.51
CA LYS A 48 -49.74 -54.13 19.79
C LYS A 48 -48.90 -54.74 18.67
N VAL A 49 -48.41 -53.90 17.76
CA VAL A 49 -47.31 -54.23 16.86
C VAL A 49 -46.09 -53.44 17.34
N SER A 50 -45.01 -54.12 17.72
CA SER A 50 -43.76 -53.47 18.09
C SER A 50 -43.10 -52.88 16.84
N TYR A 51 -43.05 -51.55 16.76
CA TYR A 51 -42.20 -50.84 15.81
C TYR A 51 -41.12 -50.08 16.58
N ALA A 52 -39.92 -50.05 15.99
CA ALA A 52 -38.65 -49.87 16.69
C ALA A 52 -38.28 -48.44 17.15
N ASN A 53 -39.15 -47.44 17.02
CA ASN A 53 -38.83 -46.07 17.46
C ASN A 53 -39.94 -45.51 18.35
N GLU A 54 -39.69 -45.45 19.66
CA GLU A 54 -40.54 -44.72 20.61
C GLU A 54 -40.53 -43.22 20.26
N VAL A 55 -41.70 -42.61 20.09
CA VAL A 55 -41.81 -41.17 19.85
C VAL A 55 -41.90 -40.47 21.21
N VAL A 56 -40.87 -39.72 21.59
CA VAL A 56 -40.87 -38.99 22.86
C VAL A 56 -41.34 -37.57 22.62
N MET A 57 -42.34 -37.13 23.36
CA MET A 57 -42.83 -35.76 23.34
C MET A 57 -42.44 -35.05 24.62
N THR A 58 -41.78 -33.90 24.45
CA THR A 58 -41.36 -33.03 25.53
C THR A 58 -41.89 -31.63 25.24
N GLY A 59 -42.62 -31.02 26.15
CA GLY A 59 -43.13 -29.66 25.96
C GLY A 59 -43.05 -28.84 27.23
N SER A 60 -43.25 -27.55 27.10
CA SER A 60 -43.42 -26.65 28.24
C SER A 60 -44.61 -25.74 27.99
N VAL A 61 -45.32 -25.43 29.07
CA VAL A 61 -46.49 -24.56 29.06
C VAL A 61 -46.20 -23.37 29.94
N LEU A 62 -46.27 -22.17 29.36
CA LEU A 62 -46.03 -20.92 30.04
C LEU A 62 -47.36 -20.15 30.17
N LEU A 63 -47.78 -19.86 31.41
CA LEU A 63 -48.95 -19.03 31.65
C LEU A 63 -48.65 -17.56 31.29
N SER A 64 -49.55 -16.89 30.57
CA SER A 64 -49.35 -15.48 30.17
C SER A 64 -49.45 -14.51 31.35
N SER A 65 -50.09 -14.89 32.45
CA SER A 65 -50.07 -14.17 33.74
C SER A 65 -50.47 -15.10 34.90
N GLY A 66 -49.72 -15.07 36.02
CA GLY A 66 -50.04 -15.81 37.26
C GLY A 66 -49.17 -17.04 37.54
N THR A 67 -49.41 -17.70 38.68
CA THR A 67 -48.74 -18.94 39.09
C THR A 67 -49.64 -20.16 38.85
N TRP A 68 -49.02 -21.33 38.64
CA TRP A 68 -49.75 -22.59 38.48
C TRP A 68 -50.52 -22.95 39.76
N ASN A 69 -51.84 -22.97 39.68
CA ASN A 69 -52.73 -23.43 40.76
C ASN A 69 -53.30 -24.83 40.44
N ALA A 70 -53.92 -25.49 41.43
CA ALA A 70 -54.47 -26.83 41.27
C ALA A 70 -55.49 -26.96 40.11
N THR A 71 -56.24 -25.90 39.81
CA THR A 71 -57.24 -25.86 38.73
C THR A 71 -56.58 -25.86 37.35
N ASN A 72 -55.54 -25.04 37.15
CA ASN A 72 -54.81 -24.96 35.89
C ASN A 72 -54.02 -26.25 35.60
N ILE A 73 -53.47 -26.88 36.65
CA ILE A 73 -52.80 -28.19 36.53
C ILE A 73 -53.80 -29.27 36.12
N TYR A 74 -54.97 -29.32 36.74
CA TYR A 74 -56.02 -30.29 36.40
C TYR A 74 -56.54 -30.12 34.96
N GLN A 75 -56.68 -28.87 34.49
CA GLN A 75 -57.04 -28.59 33.09
C GLN A 75 -55.96 -29.05 32.11
N LEU A 76 -54.69 -28.80 32.44
CA LEU A 76 -53.55 -29.26 31.65
C LEU A 76 -53.51 -30.79 31.56
N GLU A 77 -53.63 -31.48 32.69
CA GLU A 77 -53.69 -32.95 32.76
C GLU A 77 -54.84 -33.52 31.92
N ASN A 78 -56.04 -32.94 31.99
CA ASN A 78 -57.19 -33.40 31.22
C ASN A 78 -57.05 -33.18 29.72
N ALA A 79 -56.35 -32.13 29.29
CA ALA A 79 -56.07 -31.90 27.89
C ALA A 79 -54.97 -32.84 27.36
N ILE A 80 -53.93 -33.11 28.15
CA ILE A 80 -52.86 -34.06 27.79
C ILE A 80 -53.40 -35.49 27.72
N LYS A 81 -54.34 -35.87 28.60
CA LYS A 81 -55.06 -37.17 28.52
C LYS A 81 -55.85 -37.37 27.23
N ARG A 82 -56.12 -36.31 26.45
CA ARG A 82 -56.76 -36.43 25.12
C ARG A 82 -55.77 -36.85 24.02
N TRP A 83 -54.48 -36.98 24.33
CA TRP A 83 -53.47 -37.48 23.40
C TRP A 83 -53.55 -39.01 23.26
N PRO A 84 -53.39 -39.55 22.03
CA PRO A 84 -53.40 -41.00 21.83
C PRO A 84 -52.21 -41.66 22.54
N CYS A 85 -52.44 -42.73 23.31
CA CYS A 85 -51.39 -43.51 24.01
C CYS A 85 -50.52 -42.71 24.98
N PHE A 86 -51.15 -41.99 25.91
CA PHE A 86 -50.48 -41.32 27.02
C PHE A 86 -50.10 -42.31 28.14
N ASP A 87 -48.81 -42.44 28.45
CA ASP A 87 -48.30 -43.36 29.49
C ASP A 87 -48.07 -42.69 30.86
N ILE A 88 -47.26 -41.62 30.92
CA ILE A 88 -46.88 -40.93 32.17
C ILE A 88 -46.75 -39.42 31.90
N LEU A 89 -47.23 -38.58 32.82
CA LEU A 89 -46.94 -37.14 32.91
C LEU A 89 -46.04 -36.92 34.12
N ASN A 90 -44.85 -36.38 33.89
CA ASN A 90 -43.98 -35.93 34.96
C ASN A 90 -43.94 -34.40 34.95
N THR A 91 -44.73 -33.76 35.80
CA THR A 91 -44.73 -32.30 35.97
C THR A 91 -43.67 -31.91 37.01
N THR A 92 -42.48 -31.56 36.57
CA THR A 92 -41.50 -30.90 37.45
C THR A 92 -41.86 -29.42 37.57
N GLN A 93 -42.45 -29.00 38.70
CA GLN A 93 -42.57 -27.58 39.02
C GLN A 93 -41.19 -27.02 39.38
N ARG A 94 -40.66 -26.07 38.59
CA ARG A 94 -39.62 -25.15 39.07
C ARG A 94 -40.31 -24.08 39.91
N LEU A 95 -40.15 -24.16 41.23
CA LEU A 95 -40.92 -23.44 42.26
C LEU A 95 -40.82 -21.89 42.26
N GLU A 96 -40.34 -21.24 41.20
CA GLU A 96 -40.32 -19.77 41.08
C GLU A 96 -40.73 -19.21 39.71
N ASN A 97 -41.08 -20.03 38.70
CA ASN A 97 -41.45 -19.53 37.37
C ASN A 97 -42.76 -20.13 36.85
N SER A 98 -43.53 -19.34 36.10
CA SER A 98 -44.84 -19.61 35.49
C SER A 98 -44.86 -20.73 34.43
N THR A 99 -43.91 -21.68 34.47
CA THR A 99 -43.66 -22.72 33.45
C THR A 99 -43.88 -24.13 34.01
N ALA A 100 -44.62 -24.97 33.29
CA ALA A 100 -44.79 -26.39 33.59
C ALA A 100 -44.21 -27.24 32.44
N ASP A 101 -43.31 -28.17 32.78
CA ASP A 101 -42.72 -29.09 31.81
C ASP A 101 -43.55 -30.37 31.67
N ILE A 102 -43.68 -30.86 30.45
CA ILE A 102 -44.42 -32.05 30.05
C ILE A 102 -43.44 -33.00 29.37
N LYS A 103 -43.38 -34.24 29.82
CA LYS A 103 -42.70 -35.33 29.10
C LYS A 103 -43.62 -36.53 29.03
N THR A 104 -43.81 -37.07 27.83
CA THR A 104 -44.64 -38.25 27.58
C THR A 104 -44.06 -39.07 26.42
N VAL A 105 -44.35 -40.37 26.41
CA VAL A 105 -43.91 -41.32 25.37
C VAL A 105 -45.14 -41.77 24.60
N LEU A 106 -45.05 -41.78 23.26
CA LEU A 106 -46.15 -42.08 22.35
C LEU A 106 -45.83 -43.36 21.56
N CYS A 107 -46.83 -44.24 21.46
CA CYS A 107 -46.66 -45.60 20.94
C CYS A 107 -46.68 -45.72 19.40
N PHE A 108 -46.98 -44.65 18.65
CA PHE A 108 -46.99 -44.66 17.17
C PHE A 108 -46.84 -43.25 16.56
N LYS A 109 -46.46 -43.17 15.27
CA LYS A 109 -46.47 -41.92 14.49
C LYS A 109 -47.91 -41.54 14.10
N PHE A 110 -48.31 -40.29 14.28
CA PHE A 110 -49.68 -39.82 14.05
C PHE A 110 -49.71 -38.46 13.33
N GLY A 111 -50.86 -38.08 12.75
CA GLY A 111 -50.99 -36.86 11.95
C GLY A 111 -50.92 -35.57 12.80
N THR A 112 -50.12 -34.60 12.35
CA THR A 112 -49.81 -33.39 13.14
C THR A 112 -51.01 -32.46 13.35
N SER A 113 -52.00 -32.49 12.44
CA SER A 113 -53.19 -31.63 12.48
C SER A 113 -54.09 -31.86 13.72
N ARG A 114 -54.01 -33.04 14.32
CA ARG A 114 -54.73 -33.36 15.57
C ARG A 114 -53.99 -32.80 16.78
N LEU A 115 -52.66 -32.89 16.77
CA LEU A 115 -51.78 -32.35 17.81
C LEU A 115 -51.85 -30.82 17.86
N GLN A 116 -51.79 -30.18 16.69
CA GLN A 116 -51.87 -28.73 16.58
C GLN A 116 -53.21 -28.22 17.10
N ARG A 117 -54.32 -28.91 16.79
CA ARG A 117 -55.64 -28.57 17.35
C ARG A 117 -55.67 -28.65 18.88
N ILE A 118 -54.99 -29.64 19.47
CA ILE A 118 -54.93 -29.77 20.92
C ILE A 118 -54.03 -28.69 21.53
N ALA A 119 -52.87 -28.42 20.93
CA ALA A 119 -51.99 -27.31 21.33
C ALA A 119 -52.72 -25.96 21.28
N THR A 120 -53.38 -25.63 20.17
CA THR A 120 -54.17 -24.41 20.01
C THR A 120 -55.35 -24.35 21.00
N SER A 121 -56.00 -25.49 21.29
CA SER A 121 -57.09 -25.50 22.29
C SER A 121 -56.60 -25.17 23.71
N LEU A 122 -55.36 -25.55 24.03
CA LEU A 122 -54.72 -25.25 25.29
C LEU A 122 -54.18 -23.81 25.34
N GLU A 123 -53.72 -23.25 24.21
CA GLU A 123 -53.32 -21.84 24.12
C GLU A 123 -54.50 -20.88 24.39
N CYS A 124 -55.72 -21.29 24.02
CA CYS A 124 -56.93 -20.49 24.23
C CYS A 124 -57.47 -20.55 25.68
N ASN A 125 -57.29 -21.65 26.40
CA ASN A 125 -57.81 -21.80 27.77
C ASN A 125 -57.02 -22.88 28.55
N PRO A 126 -56.14 -22.51 29.50
CA PRO A 126 -55.88 -21.16 30.03
C PRO A 126 -54.90 -20.42 29.12
N GLN A 127 -55.15 -19.16 28.76
CA GLN A 127 -54.25 -18.32 27.96
C GLN A 127 -52.76 -18.59 28.29
N ALA A 128 -52.10 -19.39 27.45
CA ALA A 128 -50.79 -19.92 27.72
C ALA A 128 -50.04 -20.10 26.41
N VAL A 129 -48.73 -19.87 26.44
CA VAL A 129 -47.85 -20.17 25.31
C VAL A 129 -47.35 -21.58 25.49
N ILE A 130 -47.58 -22.42 24.48
CA ILE A 130 -47.25 -23.85 24.54
C ILE A 130 -46.19 -24.13 23.51
N ARG A 131 -45.13 -24.81 23.94
CA ARG A 131 -44.09 -25.30 23.03
C ARG A 131 -43.99 -26.79 23.22
N ILE A 132 -44.25 -27.56 22.16
CA ILE A 132 -44.20 -29.02 22.21
C ILE A 132 -43.15 -29.48 21.20
N GLY A 133 -42.07 -30.07 21.72
CA GLY A 133 -41.07 -30.80 20.97
C GLY A 133 -41.43 -32.29 20.86
N THR A 134 -41.16 -32.90 19.72
CA THR A 134 -41.25 -34.35 19.53
C THR A 134 -39.95 -34.88 18.97
N SER A 135 -39.52 -36.05 19.45
CA SER A 135 -38.37 -36.80 18.97
C SER A 135 -38.86 -38.12 18.37
N GLY A 136 -38.31 -38.51 17.20
CA GLY A 136 -38.64 -39.77 16.52
C GLY A 136 -39.70 -39.67 15.40
N MET A 137 -40.29 -38.50 15.18
CA MET A 137 -41.20 -38.25 14.04
C MET A 137 -40.45 -37.93 12.73
N VAL A 138 -39.30 -37.28 12.85
CA VAL A 138 -38.46 -36.84 11.74
C VAL A 138 -37.42 -37.90 11.43
N THR A 139 -37.11 -38.09 10.15
CA THR A 139 -36.12 -39.08 9.71
C THR A 139 -34.86 -38.35 9.31
N MET A 140 -33.75 -38.70 9.95
CA MET A 140 -32.44 -38.11 9.73
C MET A 140 -31.53 -39.13 9.05
N LEU A 141 -30.93 -38.74 7.94
CA LEU A 141 -29.90 -39.47 7.21
C LEU A 141 -28.57 -38.78 7.47
N SER A 142 -27.58 -39.55 7.90
CA SER A 142 -26.20 -39.10 8.09
C SER A 142 -25.25 -40.21 7.68
N PRO A 143 -23.95 -39.92 7.49
CA PRO A 143 -22.95 -40.95 7.28
C PRO A 143 -22.91 -41.93 8.45
N ASN A 144 -23.08 -43.23 8.18
CA ASN A 144 -23.05 -44.29 9.20
C ASN A 144 -21.64 -44.64 9.69
N THR A 145 -20.61 -44.06 9.08
CA THR A 145 -19.20 -44.32 9.38
C THR A 145 -18.47 -43.01 9.61
N THR A 146 -17.37 -43.08 10.36
CA THR A 146 -16.42 -41.96 10.48
C THR A 146 -16.03 -41.43 9.11
N VAL A 147 -16.20 -40.13 8.89
CA VAL A 147 -15.89 -39.43 7.65
C VAL A 147 -14.44 -38.96 7.66
N CYS A 148 -13.86 -38.73 6.48
CA CYS A 148 -12.49 -38.25 6.35
C CYS A 148 -12.38 -36.77 6.78
N TYR A 149 -11.22 -36.36 7.30
CA TYR A 149 -10.86 -34.96 7.52
C TYR A 149 -10.90 -34.18 6.18
N GLU A 150 -11.33 -32.92 6.21
CA GLU A 150 -11.55 -32.05 5.04
C GLU A 150 -12.54 -32.60 3.99
N SER A 151 -13.32 -33.63 4.32
CA SER A 151 -14.40 -34.11 3.46
C SER A 151 -15.64 -33.21 3.52
N ASN A 152 -16.61 -33.48 2.65
CA ASN A 152 -17.86 -32.74 2.58
C ASN A 152 -19.07 -33.62 2.97
N PRO A 153 -19.28 -33.93 4.26
CA PRO A 153 -20.40 -34.77 4.68
C PRO A 153 -21.74 -34.06 4.49
N VAL A 154 -22.75 -34.85 4.13
CA VAL A 154 -24.12 -34.39 3.92
C VAL A 154 -25.04 -35.06 4.94
N LEU A 155 -25.78 -34.25 5.68
CA LEU A 155 -26.83 -34.68 6.60
C LEU A 155 -28.17 -34.23 6.03
N LYS A 156 -29.15 -35.13 5.99
CA LYS A 156 -30.47 -34.84 5.43
C LYS A 156 -31.55 -35.15 6.45
N CYS A 157 -32.45 -34.20 6.66
CA CYS A 157 -33.56 -34.30 7.59
C CYS A 157 -34.87 -34.23 6.78
N THR A 158 -35.77 -35.18 6.98
CA THR A 158 -36.99 -35.34 6.17
C THR A 158 -38.23 -35.57 7.03
N PHE A 159 -39.35 -35.00 6.59
CA PHE A 159 -40.63 -35.12 7.27
C PHE A 159 -41.78 -35.21 6.28
N GLY A 160 -42.75 -36.07 6.58
CA GLY A 160 -43.88 -36.38 5.68
C GLY A 160 -44.88 -35.23 5.52
N GLU A 161 -44.86 -34.23 6.40
CA GLU A 161 -45.81 -33.10 6.37
C GLU A 161 -45.13 -31.76 6.11
N ALA A 162 -45.88 -30.79 5.55
CA ALA A 162 -45.43 -29.42 5.34
C ALA A 162 -45.20 -28.71 6.68
N THR A 163 -44.05 -28.05 6.84
CA THR A 163 -43.59 -27.31 8.02
C THR A 163 -43.23 -25.87 7.65
N ASP A 164 -43.25 -24.97 8.64
CA ASP A 164 -43.06 -23.53 8.45
C ASP A 164 -41.58 -23.14 8.45
N ARG A 165 -40.75 -23.81 9.28
CA ARG A 165 -39.30 -23.53 9.37
C ARG A 165 -38.49 -24.80 9.55
N ALA A 166 -37.23 -24.74 9.12
CA ALA A 166 -36.26 -25.81 9.21
C ALA A 166 -34.90 -25.25 9.64
N ASN A 167 -34.35 -25.76 10.73
CA ASN A 167 -33.15 -25.25 11.38
C ASN A 167 -32.22 -26.41 11.74
N TRP A 168 -30.92 -26.13 11.76
CA TRP A 168 -29.89 -27.09 12.14
C TRP A 168 -29.11 -26.57 13.34
N TYR A 169 -28.71 -27.49 14.21
CA TYR A 169 -27.97 -27.19 15.41
C TYR A 169 -26.83 -28.19 15.59
N ILE A 170 -25.76 -27.74 16.24
CA ILE A 170 -24.66 -28.57 16.71
C ILE A 170 -24.50 -28.41 18.22
N PHE A 171 -24.16 -29.49 18.92
CA PHE A 171 -23.75 -29.41 20.31
C PHE A 171 -22.27 -29.00 20.38
N HIS A 172 -22.01 -27.80 20.88
CA HIS A 172 -20.67 -27.25 21.05
C HIS A 172 -20.53 -26.75 22.50
N ASN A 173 -19.52 -27.24 23.24
CA ASN A 173 -19.32 -26.94 24.67
C ASN A 173 -20.57 -27.16 25.54
N ASP A 174 -21.26 -28.30 25.37
CA ASP A 174 -22.53 -28.64 26.04
C ASP A 174 -23.70 -27.67 25.80
N GLN A 175 -23.57 -26.76 24.82
CA GLN A 175 -24.63 -25.85 24.39
C GLN A 175 -25.10 -26.18 22.97
N LEU A 176 -26.40 -26.06 22.76
CA LEU A 176 -27.00 -26.22 21.43
C LEU A 176 -26.83 -24.91 20.65
N VAL A 177 -25.96 -24.91 19.65
CA VAL A 177 -25.66 -23.75 18.81
C VAL A 177 -26.31 -23.93 17.45
N GLU A 178 -27.04 -22.91 17.00
CA GLU A 178 -27.69 -22.91 15.69
C GLU A 178 -26.68 -22.67 14.55
N LEU A 179 -26.87 -23.37 13.44
CA LEU A 179 -26.04 -23.30 12.25
C LEU A 179 -26.68 -22.38 11.21
N TYR A 180 -25.87 -21.47 10.67
CA TYR A 180 -26.24 -20.48 9.67
C TYR A 180 -25.41 -20.69 8.40
N PRO A 181 -25.89 -20.28 7.21
CA PRO A 181 -25.09 -20.31 5.99
C PRO A 181 -23.76 -19.57 6.17
N GLY A 182 -22.65 -20.23 5.85
CA GLY A 182 -21.30 -19.72 6.03
C GLY A 182 -20.31 -20.36 5.06
N THR A 183 -19.01 -20.25 5.34
CA THR A 183 -17.98 -20.87 4.49
C THR A 183 -17.95 -22.40 4.62
N VAL A 184 -18.31 -22.93 5.79
CA VAL A 184 -18.39 -24.38 6.05
C VAL A 184 -19.83 -24.87 5.93
N VAL A 185 -20.79 -24.17 6.53
CA VAL A 185 -22.19 -24.60 6.57
C VAL A 185 -22.93 -24.18 5.28
N GLN A 186 -23.42 -25.16 4.52
CA GLN A 186 -24.36 -24.94 3.42
C GLN A 186 -25.70 -25.60 3.74
N LEU A 187 -26.78 -24.81 3.67
CA LEU A 187 -28.14 -25.26 3.93
C LEU A 187 -28.95 -25.27 2.64
N ASP A 188 -29.61 -26.39 2.35
CA ASP A 188 -30.54 -26.54 1.24
C ASP A 188 -31.89 -27.11 1.72
N ASN A 189 -32.95 -26.33 1.52
CA ASN A 189 -34.31 -26.70 1.90
C ASN A 189 -35.14 -27.21 0.70
N ASN A 190 -34.57 -27.26 -0.51
CA ASN A 190 -35.26 -27.64 -1.75
C ASN A 190 -35.12 -29.14 -2.08
N CYS A 191 -35.53 -30.01 -1.16
CA CYS A 191 -35.38 -31.47 -1.30
C CYS A 191 -36.71 -32.25 -1.17
N THR A 192 -37.85 -31.56 -1.37
CA THR A 192 -39.17 -32.14 -1.20
C THR A 192 -39.44 -33.20 -2.26
N THR A 193 -40.17 -34.25 -1.88
CA THR A 193 -40.53 -35.37 -2.76
C THR A 193 -42.00 -35.73 -2.51
N PRO A 194 -42.65 -36.55 -3.38
CA PRO A 194 -44.02 -37.00 -3.14
C PRO A 194 -44.22 -37.71 -1.79
N GLU A 195 -43.16 -38.26 -1.21
CA GLU A 195 -43.16 -38.93 0.11
C GLU A 195 -42.85 -37.98 1.27
N TYR A 196 -42.15 -36.86 1.02
CA TYR A 196 -41.69 -35.92 2.04
C TYR A 196 -42.04 -34.48 1.66
N ASN A 197 -43.07 -33.94 2.31
CA ASN A 197 -43.53 -32.57 2.08
C ASN A 197 -42.60 -31.50 2.70
N SER A 198 -41.73 -31.87 3.65
CA SER A 198 -40.69 -30.98 4.17
C SER A 198 -39.37 -31.70 4.33
N CYS A 199 -38.28 -30.97 4.09
CA CYS A 199 -36.94 -31.48 4.30
C CYS A 199 -35.95 -30.33 4.44
N THR A 200 -34.78 -30.66 4.95
CA THR A 200 -33.62 -29.76 4.96
C THR A 200 -32.35 -30.59 4.88
N THR A 201 -31.38 -30.10 4.13
CA THR A 201 -30.08 -30.74 3.90
C THR A 201 -28.99 -29.81 4.40
N LEU A 202 -28.12 -30.32 5.25
CA LEU A 202 -26.91 -29.67 5.73
C LEU A 202 -25.73 -30.31 5.02
N THR A 203 -25.01 -29.52 4.23
CA THR A 203 -23.71 -29.91 3.68
C THR A 203 -22.63 -29.14 4.42
N LEU A 204 -21.70 -29.85 5.04
CA LEU A 204 -20.56 -29.23 5.69
C LEU A 204 -19.37 -29.29 4.73
N MET A 205 -18.73 -28.17 4.45
CA MET A 205 -17.61 -28.06 3.51
C MET A 205 -16.28 -28.12 4.25
N LYS A 206 -15.39 -29.05 3.86
CA LYS A 206 -14.05 -29.22 4.44
C LYS A 206 -14.07 -29.32 5.97
N VAL A 207 -14.75 -30.34 6.50
CA VAL A 207 -14.89 -30.49 7.96
C VAL A 207 -13.57 -30.78 8.67
N THR A 208 -13.35 -30.12 9.80
CA THR A 208 -12.23 -30.36 10.73
C THR A 208 -12.75 -30.99 12.03
N GLY A 209 -11.87 -31.14 13.02
CA GLY A 209 -12.27 -31.68 14.33
C GLY A 209 -13.30 -30.84 15.07
N ALA A 210 -13.32 -29.53 14.86
CA ALA A 210 -14.31 -28.61 15.44
C ALA A 210 -15.76 -28.91 15.02
N TRP A 211 -15.95 -29.67 13.94
CA TRP A 211 -17.26 -30.04 13.39
C TRP A 211 -17.68 -31.47 13.72
N ALA A 212 -16.89 -32.21 14.51
CA ALA A 212 -17.27 -33.50 15.06
C ALA A 212 -18.21 -33.31 16.25
N GLY A 213 -19.28 -34.09 16.34
CA GLY A 213 -20.20 -34.02 17.47
C GLY A 213 -21.65 -34.38 17.13
N ILE A 214 -22.56 -33.98 18.02
CA ILE A 214 -23.99 -34.27 17.87
C ILE A 214 -24.65 -33.13 17.11
N TYR A 215 -25.35 -33.49 16.03
CA TYR A 215 -26.17 -32.59 15.24
C TYR A 215 -27.65 -32.83 15.55
N GLU A 216 -28.42 -31.77 15.60
CA GLU A 216 -29.88 -31.79 15.72
C GLU A 216 -30.50 -31.05 14.54
N CYS A 217 -31.44 -31.67 13.83
CA CYS A 217 -32.31 -30.96 12.92
C CYS A 217 -33.66 -30.69 13.59
N GLY A 218 -34.17 -29.47 13.45
CA GLY A 218 -35.46 -29.04 13.96
C GLY A 218 -36.37 -28.56 12.84
N LEU A 219 -37.53 -29.18 12.69
CA LEU A 219 -38.59 -28.76 11.78
C LEU A 219 -39.78 -28.25 12.61
N THR A 220 -40.32 -27.07 12.32
CA THR A 220 -41.40 -26.48 13.13
C THR A 220 -42.66 -26.22 12.32
N LYS A 221 -43.82 -26.44 12.94
CA LYS A 221 -45.15 -26.15 12.39
C LYS A 221 -46.03 -25.56 13.49
N GLY A 222 -46.32 -24.27 13.42
CA GLY A 222 -46.98 -23.55 14.51
C GLY A 222 -46.23 -23.70 15.84
N SER A 223 -46.87 -24.31 16.84
CA SER A 223 -46.35 -24.48 18.21
C SER A 223 -45.59 -25.79 18.39
N LEU A 224 -45.50 -26.60 17.33
CA LEU A 224 -44.88 -27.93 17.32
C LEU A 224 -43.48 -27.85 16.72
N SER A 225 -42.51 -28.46 17.42
CA SER A 225 -41.16 -28.70 16.93
C SER A 225 -40.91 -30.20 16.83
N TYR A 226 -40.35 -30.62 15.71
CA TYR A 226 -39.98 -31.99 15.43
C TYR A 226 -38.47 -32.06 15.29
N ALA A 227 -37.82 -32.77 16.20
CA ALA A 227 -36.37 -32.85 16.26
C ALA A 227 -35.87 -34.27 16.00
N ALA A 228 -34.72 -34.39 15.35
CA ALA A 228 -33.95 -35.62 15.27
C ALA A 228 -32.47 -35.32 15.50
N ARG A 229 -31.76 -36.24 16.16
CA ARG A 229 -30.34 -36.11 16.49
C ARG A 229 -29.53 -37.21 15.83
N THR A 230 -28.31 -36.88 15.45
CA THR A 230 -27.32 -37.84 14.98
C THR A 230 -25.92 -37.42 15.38
N HIS A 231 -25.00 -38.38 15.50
CA HIS A 231 -23.61 -38.11 15.80
C HIS A 231 -22.79 -38.17 14.52
N LEU A 232 -22.04 -37.11 14.22
CA LEU A 232 -21.08 -37.09 13.12
C LEU A 232 -19.69 -37.31 13.70
N SER A 233 -19.07 -38.42 13.32
CA SER A 233 -17.69 -38.73 13.66
C SER A 233 -16.78 -38.36 12.50
N VAL A 234 -15.73 -37.57 12.76
CA VAL A 234 -14.69 -37.17 11.79
C VAL A 234 -13.39 -37.83 12.20
N ALA A 235 -12.67 -38.43 11.25
CA ALA A 235 -11.32 -38.93 11.49
C ALA A 235 -10.39 -37.72 11.61
N LEU A 236 -9.87 -37.48 12.80
CA LEU A 236 -9.23 -36.20 13.14
C LEU A 236 -7.83 -36.12 12.54
N LEU A 237 -7.38 -34.91 12.26
CA LEU A 237 -5.98 -34.56 12.08
C LEU A 237 -5.70 -33.34 12.97
N PRO A 238 -4.48 -33.19 13.52
CA PRO A 238 -4.20 -32.11 14.46
C PRO A 238 -4.36 -30.75 13.78
N ASP A 239 -5.34 -29.97 14.23
CA ASP A 239 -5.66 -28.65 13.68
C ASP A 239 -4.55 -27.63 13.98
N VAL A 240 -3.93 -27.74 15.16
CA VAL A 240 -2.84 -26.89 15.65
C VAL A 240 -1.67 -27.77 16.07
N ILE A 241 -0.49 -27.51 15.51
CA ILE A 241 0.74 -28.23 15.85
C ILE A 241 1.78 -27.20 16.32
N THR A 242 2.15 -27.27 17.60
CA THR A 242 3.20 -26.41 18.16
C THR A 242 4.49 -27.19 18.20
N ILE A 243 5.55 -26.68 17.58
CA ILE A 243 6.87 -27.32 17.58
C ILE A 243 7.87 -26.38 18.23
N VAL A 244 8.57 -26.89 19.23
CA VAL A 244 9.65 -26.21 19.92
C VAL A 244 10.93 -27.00 19.70
N THR A 245 11.97 -26.31 19.24
CA THR A 245 13.30 -26.88 19.06
C THR A 245 14.27 -26.28 20.07
N SER A 246 15.20 -27.10 20.55
CA SER A 246 16.27 -26.65 21.44
C SER A 246 17.55 -27.44 21.15
N PRO A 247 18.66 -26.77 20.76
CA PRO A 247 18.76 -25.35 20.39
C PRO A 247 17.97 -25.00 19.10
N LEU A 248 17.72 -23.70 18.85
CA LEU A 248 17.00 -23.24 17.64
C LEU A 248 17.85 -23.32 16.37
N THR A 249 19.17 -23.37 16.50
CA THR A 249 20.14 -23.49 15.40
C THR A 249 21.17 -24.58 15.70
N ALA A 250 21.70 -25.22 14.66
CA ALA A 250 22.76 -26.21 14.78
C ALA A 250 24.12 -25.56 14.47
N ASP A 251 25.00 -25.45 15.47
CA ASP A 251 26.34 -24.90 15.27
C ASP A 251 27.35 -26.00 14.92
N CYS A 252 27.69 -26.11 13.63
CA CYS A 252 28.73 -26.99 13.10
C CYS A 252 30.04 -26.24 12.79
N SER A 253 30.21 -25.00 13.26
CA SER A 253 31.40 -24.19 12.98
C SER A 253 32.69 -24.79 13.55
N GLN A 254 32.59 -25.57 14.62
CA GLN A 254 33.74 -26.22 15.27
C GLN A 254 33.96 -27.68 14.86
N GLN A 255 33.06 -28.30 14.08
CA GLN A 255 33.13 -29.72 13.72
C GLN A 255 32.72 -29.94 12.25
N GLN A 256 33.66 -30.39 11.42
CA GLN A 256 33.44 -30.63 9.98
C GLN A 256 32.82 -32.01 9.67
N THR A 257 32.87 -32.95 10.63
CA THR A 257 32.35 -34.32 10.51
C THR A 257 31.70 -34.71 11.83
N GLY A 258 30.45 -35.15 11.80
CA GLY A 258 29.64 -35.45 13.00
C GLY A 258 28.20 -34.99 12.85
N SER A 259 27.46 -34.99 13.96
CA SER A 259 26.08 -34.49 14.01
C SER A 259 25.82 -33.67 15.27
N VAL A 260 25.01 -32.61 15.16
CA VAL A 260 24.49 -31.84 16.29
C VAL A 260 23.10 -32.35 16.63
N ASN A 261 22.90 -32.71 17.90
CA ASN A 261 21.61 -33.19 18.38
C ASN A 261 20.68 -32.00 18.65
N ILE A 262 19.55 -31.94 17.94
CA ILE A 262 18.47 -30.98 18.19
C ILE A 262 17.33 -31.72 18.86
N ASN A 263 16.93 -31.27 20.05
CA ASN A 263 15.74 -31.80 20.72
C ASN A 263 14.51 -31.10 20.16
N ILE A 264 13.55 -31.90 19.67
CA ILE A 264 12.31 -31.42 19.09
C ILE A 264 11.16 -31.91 19.98
N SER A 265 10.35 -30.97 20.43
CA SER A 265 9.14 -31.22 21.20
C SER A 265 7.94 -30.73 20.40
N ILE A 266 7.04 -31.64 20.08
CA ILE A 266 5.78 -31.34 19.40
C ILE A 266 4.65 -31.44 20.40
N THR A 267 3.81 -30.42 20.45
CA THR A 267 2.62 -30.37 21.31
C THR A 267 1.39 -30.18 20.44
N ILE A 268 0.43 -31.09 20.57
CA ILE A 268 -0.90 -30.98 19.96
C ILE A 268 -1.98 -30.99 21.07
N PRO A 269 -3.14 -30.35 20.85
CA PRO A 269 -4.28 -30.48 21.75
C PRO A 269 -4.70 -31.95 21.91
N GLN A 270 -5.26 -32.31 23.06
CA GLN A 270 -5.79 -33.66 23.26
C GLN A 270 -6.85 -34.00 22.22
N SER A 271 -6.78 -35.23 21.71
CA SER A 271 -7.65 -35.74 20.66
C SER A 271 -8.18 -37.12 21.04
N THR A 272 -9.37 -37.45 20.56
CA THR A 272 -9.95 -38.80 20.66
C THR A 272 -9.40 -39.78 19.62
N GLU A 273 -8.69 -39.26 18.61
CA GLU A 273 -8.05 -40.03 17.54
C GLU A 273 -6.70 -40.58 18.02
N SER A 274 -6.42 -41.84 17.69
CA SER A 274 -5.12 -42.46 17.91
C SER A 274 -4.24 -42.25 16.68
N TYR A 275 -3.38 -41.24 16.72
CA TYR A 275 -2.45 -40.96 15.63
C TYR A 275 -1.29 -41.94 15.59
N GLU A 276 -0.92 -42.39 14.40
CA GLU A 276 0.43 -42.90 14.14
C GLU A 276 1.31 -41.71 13.75
N VAL A 277 2.41 -41.51 14.48
CA VAL A 277 3.26 -40.32 14.30
C VAL A 277 4.67 -40.78 14.03
N TRP A 278 5.29 -40.28 12.97
CA TRP A 278 6.69 -40.51 12.68
C TRP A 278 7.34 -39.21 12.24
N TRP A 279 8.66 -39.21 12.21
CA TRP A 279 9.44 -38.09 11.72
C TRP A 279 10.41 -38.55 10.64
N SER A 280 10.85 -37.61 9.82
CA SER A 280 11.89 -37.84 8.83
C SER A 280 12.91 -36.72 8.86
N TYR A 281 14.16 -37.07 8.58
CA TYR A 281 15.24 -36.11 8.40
C TYR A 281 15.77 -36.21 6.96
N ASN A 282 15.69 -35.11 6.21
CA ASN A 282 16.00 -35.06 4.78
C ASN A 282 15.35 -36.23 3.99
N GLY A 283 14.09 -36.55 4.30
CA GLY A 283 13.32 -37.62 3.63
C GLY A 283 13.61 -39.05 4.11
N THR A 284 14.52 -39.25 5.08
CA THR A 284 14.75 -40.57 5.68
C THR A 284 13.82 -40.74 6.87
N VAL A 285 12.85 -41.64 6.75
CA VAL A 285 11.82 -41.91 7.78
C VAL A 285 12.41 -42.71 8.94
N GLU A 286 12.11 -42.28 10.15
CA GLU A 286 12.51 -42.92 11.40
C GLU A 286 11.31 -43.56 12.12
N ASN A 287 11.59 -44.34 13.17
CA ASN A 287 10.57 -45.12 13.90
C ASN A 287 9.42 -44.25 14.45
N PRO A 288 8.21 -44.82 14.60
CA PRO A 288 7.06 -44.11 15.15
C PRO A 288 7.30 -43.63 16.58
N LEU A 289 6.82 -42.43 16.86
CA LEU A 289 6.96 -41.71 18.13
C LEU A 289 5.84 -42.09 19.09
N ASN A 290 6.21 -42.26 20.36
CA ASN A 290 5.25 -42.38 21.45
C ASN A 290 4.95 -40.99 22.04
N ASN A 291 3.71 -40.78 22.48
CA ASN A 291 3.32 -39.57 23.19
C ASN A 291 3.37 -39.73 24.71
N ILE A 292 3.41 -38.58 25.38
CA ILE A 292 3.12 -38.42 26.80
C ILE A 292 1.96 -37.44 26.91
N SER A 293 0.89 -37.82 27.61
CA SER A 293 -0.23 -36.92 27.90
C SER A 293 0.12 -35.99 29.07
N TYR A 294 0.03 -34.67 28.87
CA TYR A 294 0.31 -33.67 29.90
C TYR A 294 -0.68 -32.49 29.78
N ASN A 295 -1.41 -32.14 30.85
CA ASN A 295 -2.34 -31.01 30.92
C ASN A 295 -3.21 -30.83 29.65
N ASP A 296 -4.02 -31.83 29.30
CA ASP A 296 -4.91 -31.82 28.12
C ASP A 296 -4.21 -31.60 26.75
N SER A 297 -2.94 -31.97 26.66
CA SER A 297 -2.16 -31.97 25.42
C SER A 297 -1.38 -33.28 25.24
N LEU A 298 -1.14 -33.67 23.98
CA LEU A 298 -0.26 -34.77 23.62
C LEU A 298 1.10 -34.21 23.22
N VAL A 299 2.14 -34.66 23.92
CA VAL A 299 3.51 -34.22 23.68
C VAL A 299 4.34 -35.37 23.11
N TYR A 300 4.99 -35.12 21.97
CA TYR A 300 5.93 -36.04 21.32
C TYR A 300 7.32 -35.43 21.37
N THR A 301 8.31 -36.18 21.88
CA THR A 301 9.69 -35.70 21.98
C THR A 301 10.65 -36.67 21.31
N PHE A 302 11.59 -36.13 20.55
CA PHE A 302 12.66 -36.89 19.92
C PHE A 302 13.89 -36.01 19.70
N THR A 303 15.03 -36.64 19.43
CA THR A 303 16.30 -35.96 19.16
C THR A 303 16.72 -36.27 17.74
N ALA A 304 16.81 -35.24 16.90
CA ALA A 304 17.27 -35.35 15.52
C ALA A 304 18.79 -35.09 15.44
N PRO A 305 19.61 -36.04 14.91
CA PRO A 305 21.04 -35.84 14.72
C PRO A 305 21.32 -35.12 13.39
N ILE A 306 21.47 -33.80 13.44
CA ILE A 306 21.67 -32.97 12.25
C ILE A 306 23.11 -33.06 11.77
N SER A 307 23.32 -33.53 10.55
CA SER A 307 24.64 -33.72 9.96
C SER A 307 25.40 -32.40 9.81
N CYS A 308 26.65 -32.37 10.26
CA CYS A 308 27.56 -31.25 10.03
C CYS A 308 28.26 -31.29 8.66
N GLN A 309 27.95 -32.30 7.83
CA GLN A 309 28.46 -32.36 6.47
C GLN A 309 27.72 -31.34 5.60
N LYS A 310 28.47 -30.39 5.03
CA LYS A 310 27.90 -29.32 4.19
C LYS A 310 27.18 -29.87 2.97
N THR A 311 25.88 -29.61 2.88
CA THR A 311 25.01 -29.92 1.74
C THR A 311 24.60 -28.66 0.99
N SER A 312 24.19 -28.80 -0.28
CA SER A 312 23.49 -27.73 -1.01
C SER A 312 22.07 -27.50 -0.51
N ASP A 313 21.45 -28.56 0.01
CA ASP A 313 20.03 -28.56 0.37
C ASP A 313 19.85 -28.09 1.81
N ALA A 314 18.72 -27.41 2.05
CA ALA A 314 18.31 -26.98 3.39
C ALA A 314 18.11 -28.20 4.28
N GLN A 315 18.48 -28.06 5.56
CA GLN A 315 18.32 -29.10 6.55
C GLN A 315 16.97 -28.95 7.22
N TYR A 316 16.12 -29.96 7.13
CA TYR A 316 14.76 -29.90 7.67
C TYR A 316 14.33 -31.23 8.30
N VAL A 317 13.40 -31.13 9.23
CA VAL A 317 12.75 -32.27 9.87
C VAL A 317 11.26 -32.20 9.58
N ASP A 318 10.73 -33.29 9.03
CA ASP A 318 9.28 -33.45 8.85
C ASP A 318 8.72 -34.30 9.96
N VAL A 319 7.56 -33.91 10.47
CA VAL A 319 6.77 -34.70 11.41
C VAL A 319 5.43 -34.96 10.76
N THR A 320 5.06 -36.24 10.63
CA THR A 320 3.83 -36.66 9.96
C THR A 320 2.91 -37.36 10.94
N PHE A 321 1.64 -36.98 10.88
CA PHE A 321 0.55 -37.56 11.65
C PHE A 321 -0.39 -38.29 10.70
N GLU A 322 -0.60 -39.58 10.92
CA GLU A 322 -1.58 -40.39 10.21
C GLU A 322 -2.76 -40.71 11.12
N ASN A 323 -3.97 -40.54 10.59
CA ASN A 323 -5.20 -40.89 11.30
C ASN A 323 -5.67 -42.32 10.97
N THR A 324 -6.72 -42.80 11.65
CA THR A 324 -7.27 -44.16 11.42
C THR A 324 -7.84 -44.42 10.02
N LYS A 325 -7.93 -43.38 9.17
CA LYS A 325 -8.36 -43.48 7.76
C LYS A 325 -7.20 -43.46 6.78
N GLY A 326 -5.95 -43.40 7.26
CA GLY A 326 -4.75 -43.31 6.42
C GLY A 326 -4.58 -41.95 5.76
N GLN A 327 -5.13 -40.88 6.36
CA GLN A 327 -4.85 -39.51 5.91
C GLN A 327 -3.67 -38.98 6.70
N GLU A 328 -2.75 -38.34 5.99
CA GLU A 328 -1.52 -37.79 6.56
C GLU A 328 -1.57 -36.26 6.62
N ARG A 329 -1.06 -35.70 7.72
CA ARG A 329 -0.73 -34.27 7.84
C ARG A 329 0.70 -34.13 8.32
N SER A 330 1.53 -33.49 7.51
CA SER A 330 2.94 -33.25 7.84
C SER A 330 3.19 -31.78 8.17
N THR A 331 4.18 -31.55 9.02
CA THR A 331 4.69 -30.23 9.33
C THR A 331 6.21 -30.26 9.28
N THR A 332 6.80 -29.23 8.69
CA THR A 332 8.24 -29.14 8.43
C THR A 332 8.86 -28.10 9.36
N VAL A 333 10.02 -28.42 9.91
CA VAL A 333 10.86 -27.50 10.67
C VAL A 333 12.19 -27.36 9.96
N ASP A 334 12.45 -26.16 9.46
CA ASP A 334 13.77 -25.79 8.96
C ASP A 334 14.74 -25.63 10.12
N ILE A 335 15.90 -26.28 10.02
CA ILE A 335 16.95 -26.19 11.03
C ILE A 335 18.13 -25.44 10.42
N PRO A 336 18.35 -24.17 10.80
CA PRO A 336 19.49 -23.41 10.32
C PRO A 336 20.79 -24.03 10.84
N VAL A 337 21.69 -24.40 9.91
CA VAL A 337 23.00 -24.98 10.23
C VAL A 337 24.11 -23.99 9.90
N ILE A 338 24.99 -23.76 10.88
CA ILE A 338 26.15 -22.88 10.75
C ILE A 338 27.36 -23.72 10.38
N TYR A 339 27.92 -23.51 9.19
CA TYR A 339 29.13 -24.19 8.74
C TYR A 339 30.38 -23.32 8.98
N ALA A 340 31.57 -23.91 8.98
CA ALA A 340 32.82 -23.20 9.28
C ALA A 340 33.08 -21.93 8.45
N ASP A 341 32.62 -21.89 7.18
CA ASP A 341 32.80 -20.75 6.26
C ASP A 341 31.52 -19.93 6.04
N SER A 342 30.42 -20.21 6.75
CA SER A 342 29.18 -19.45 6.55
C SER A 342 29.26 -18.09 7.23
N ILE A 343 28.79 -17.04 6.54
CA ILE A 343 28.48 -15.77 7.17
C ILE A 343 27.31 -16.00 8.14
N PHE A 344 27.38 -15.49 9.36
CA PHE A 344 26.36 -15.65 10.38
C PHE A 344 26.18 -14.36 11.18
N CYS A 345 25.00 -14.22 11.77
CA CYS A 345 24.70 -13.21 12.76
C CYS A 345 25.10 -13.74 14.13
N ASP A 346 25.81 -12.91 14.91
CA ASP A 346 26.16 -13.24 16.30
C ASP A 346 24.92 -13.33 17.18
N GLU A 347 25.06 -14.02 18.31
CA GLU A 347 24.03 -14.04 19.34
C GLU A 347 23.72 -12.61 19.80
N ASN A 348 22.44 -12.27 19.83
CA ASN A 348 21.98 -10.93 20.17
C ASN A 348 20.79 -10.99 21.13
N VAL A 349 20.74 -10.06 22.08
CA VAL A 349 19.58 -9.88 22.96
C VAL A 349 18.86 -8.63 22.52
N THR A 350 17.65 -8.79 21.98
CA THR A 350 16.82 -7.67 21.51
C THR A 350 15.46 -7.77 22.19
N ASP A 351 15.02 -6.70 22.84
CA ASP A 351 13.76 -6.62 23.59
C ASP A 351 13.57 -7.71 24.66
N GLY A 352 14.67 -8.19 25.25
CA GLY A 352 14.67 -9.22 26.28
C GLY A 352 14.66 -10.67 25.76
N ASP A 353 14.54 -10.87 24.44
CA ASP A 353 14.62 -12.18 23.79
C ASP A 353 16.05 -12.48 23.32
N ILE A 354 16.50 -13.72 23.53
CA ILE A 354 17.81 -14.20 23.09
C ILE A 354 17.66 -14.79 21.69
N TRP A 355 18.34 -14.18 20.72
CA TRP A 355 18.45 -14.68 19.35
C TRP A 355 19.79 -15.39 19.18
N PRO A 356 19.80 -16.73 19.03
CA PRO A 356 21.04 -17.48 18.96
C PRO A 356 21.76 -17.22 17.64
N LYS A 357 23.06 -17.48 17.62
CA LYS A 357 23.88 -17.42 16.41
C LYS A 357 23.18 -18.14 15.24
N THR A 358 23.12 -17.51 14.08
CA THR A 358 22.27 -17.95 12.95
C THR A 358 22.94 -17.67 11.60
N PRO A 359 22.92 -18.60 10.63
CA PRO A 359 23.53 -18.40 9.33
C PRO A 359 22.78 -17.36 8.48
N ALA A 360 23.51 -16.67 7.59
CA ALA A 360 22.95 -15.68 6.67
C ALA A 360 21.81 -16.28 5.81
N GLY A 361 20.72 -15.54 5.68
CA GLY A 361 19.51 -15.92 4.96
C GLY A 361 18.52 -16.77 5.74
N ALA A 362 18.85 -17.24 6.95
CA ALA A 362 17.95 -18.04 7.76
C ALA A 362 17.07 -17.20 8.70
N THR A 363 15.85 -17.68 8.94
CA THR A 363 14.89 -17.10 9.87
C THR A 363 14.73 -18.00 11.09
N VAL A 364 14.82 -17.41 12.28
CA VAL A 364 14.58 -18.09 13.56
C VAL A 364 13.21 -17.70 14.09
N ILE A 365 12.45 -18.67 14.60
CA ILE A 365 11.13 -18.47 15.20
C ILE A 365 11.22 -18.74 16.71
N ASN A 366 10.95 -17.73 17.51
CA ASN A 366 10.83 -17.82 18.96
C ASN A 366 9.34 -17.85 19.33
N ARG A 367 8.85 -18.97 19.87
CA ARG A 367 7.43 -19.14 20.24
C ARG A 367 7.09 -18.63 21.65
N THR A 368 8.00 -17.92 22.29
CA THR A 368 7.80 -17.35 23.62
C THR A 368 7.17 -15.96 23.49
N CYS A 369 6.02 -15.75 24.14
CA CYS A 369 5.36 -14.44 24.22
C CYS A 369 5.25 -14.00 25.69
N PRO A 370 5.15 -12.68 25.96
CA PRO A 370 4.89 -12.15 27.30
C PRO A 370 3.60 -12.70 27.90
N GLU A 371 3.48 -12.67 29.23
CA GLU A 371 2.26 -13.10 29.92
C GLU A 371 1.01 -12.36 29.39
N GLY A 372 -0.05 -13.12 29.12
CA GLY A 372 -1.30 -12.59 28.55
C GLY A 372 -1.30 -12.39 27.03
N ARG A 373 -0.25 -12.83 26.32
CA ARG A 373 -0.17 -12.84 24.84
C ARG A 373 0.11 -14.24 24.30
N VAL A 374 -0.30 -14.47 23.05
CA VAL A 374 -0.09 -15.72 22.30
C VAL A 374 0.39 -15.43 20.89
N GLY A 375 1.18 -16.34 20.33
CA GLY A 375 1.78 -16.19 19.01
C GLY A 375 3.25 -16.56 19.03
N TYR A 376 4.05 -15.83 18.27
CA TYR A 376 5.49 -16.02 18.19
C TYR A 376 6.17 -14.73 17.71
N LYS A 377 7.49 -14.68 17.81
CA LYS A 377 8.35 -13.67 17.19
C LYS A 377 9.27 -14.34 16.19
N SER A 378 9.65 -13.63 15.13
CA SER A 378 10.63 -14.13 14.16
C SER A 378 11.67 -13.09 13.81
N CYS A 379 12.90 -13.55 13.58
CA CYS A 379 14.01 -12.69 13.19
C CYS A 379 14.82 -13.36 12.09
N THR A 380 15.17 -12.62 11.04
CA THR A 380 15.93 -13.12 9.89
C THR A 380 17.34 -12.57 9.92
N CYS A 381 18.34 -13.43 9.69
CA CYS A 381 19.73 -13.02 9.60
C CYS A 381 20.09 -12.62 8.16
N ASP A 382 20.64 -11.42 7.92
CA ASP A 382 21.04 -10.94 6.58
C ASP A 382 22.55 -11.12 6.31
N GLY A 383 23.28 -11.75 7.23
CA GLY A 383 24.73 -11.89 7.16
C GLY A 383 25.37 -11.50 8.48
N PRO A 384 26.12 -10.39 8.58
CA PRO A 384 26.69 -9.94 9.86
C PRO A 384 25.66 -9.23 10.76
N ALA A 385 24.47 -8.92 10.25
CA ALA A 385 23.46 -8.14 10.96
C ALA A 385 22.09 -8.82 10.90
N TRP A 386 21.37 -8.73 12.02
CA TRP A 386 19.97 -9.14 12.13
C TRP A 386 19.05 -8.14 11.45
N GLN A 387 18.01 -8.64 10.77
CA GLN A 387 16.87 -7.82 10.39
C GLN A 387 16.05 -7.43 11.63
N PRO A 388 15.17 -6.41 11.52
CA PRO A 388 14.24 -6.09 12.59
C PRO A 388 13.37 -7.29 12.98
N VAL A 389 13.10 -7.43 14.28
CA VAL A 389 12.25 -8.51 14.81
C VAL A 389 10.80 -8.28 14.38
N PHE A 390 10.17 -9.32 13.84
CA PHE A 390 8.74 -9.35 13.59
C PHE A 390 8.02 -9.92 14.80
N ASP A 391 7.16 -9.12 15.42
CA ASP A 391 6.34 -9.49 16.56
C ASP A 391 4.94 -9.93 16.10
N TYR A 392 4.58 -11.18 16.37
CA TYR A 392 3.24 -11.74 16.14
C TYR A 392 2.58 -12.17 17.47
N CYS A 393 3.06 -11.67 18.61
CA CYS A 393 2.45 -11.93 19.91
C CYS A 393 1.20 -11.05 20.11
N VAL A 394 0.03 -11.61 19.82
CA VAL A 394 -1.27 -10.95 19.94
C VAL A 394 -1.80 -11.06 21.38
N ASN A 395 -2.51 -10.05 21.85
CA ASN A 395 -3.25 -10.09 23.10
C ASN A 395 -4.22 -11.30 23.14
N GLN A 396 -4.23 -12.04 24.24
CA GLN A 396 -5.07 -13.24 24.40
C GLN A 396 -6.56 -12.97 24.14
N GLN A 397 -7.10 -11.86 24.64
CA GLN A 397 -8.51 -11.50 24.46
C GLN A 397 -8.83 -11.20 22.98
N LEU A 398 -7.91 -10.52 22.30
CA LEU A 398 -8.07 -10.23 20.87
C LEU A 398 -7.96 -11.49 20.02
N ASN A 399 -7.07 -12.42 20.38
CA ASN A 399 -6.98 -13.72 19.73
C ASN A 399 -8.25 -14.56 19.93
N THR A 400 -8.85 -14.54 21.13
CA THR A 400 -10.14 -15.21 21.35
C THR A 400 -11.28 -14.57 20.56
N LEU A 401 -11.25 -13.25 20.39
CA LEU A 401 -12.22 -12.53 19.57
C LEU A 401 -12.06 -12.89 18.07
N LEU A 402 -10.83 -13.01 17.58
CA LEU A 402 -10.55 -13.48 16.23
C LEU A 402 -11.13 -14.89 15.98
N ASN A 403 -10.90 -15.83 16.89
CA ASN A 403 -11.48 -17.18 16.80
C ASN A 403 -13.03 -17.15 16.81
N SER A 404 -13.63 -16.24 17.56
CA SER A 404 -15.09 -16.04 17.57
C SER A 404 -15.61 -15.50 16.23
N ALA A 405 -14.88 -14.56 15.62
CA ALA A 405 -15.19 -14.05 14.28
C ALA A 405 -15.01 -15.13 13.19
N GLU A 406 -13.98 -15.97 13.28
CA GLU A 406 -13.78 -17.10 12.37
C GLU A 406 -14.92 -18.12 12.49
N SER A 407 -15.30 -18.47 13.72
CA SER A 407 -16.46 -19.34 13.98
C SER A 407 -17.75 -18.76 13.38
N PHE A 408 -17.94 -17.44 13.50
CA PHE A 408 -19.05 -16.72 12.90
C PHE A 408 -19.05 -16.84 11.37
N LEU A 409 -17.91 -16.63 10.71
CA LEU A 409 -17.74 -16.77 9.27
C LEU A 409 -18.04 -18.19 8.77
N GLN A 410 -17.68 -19.20 9.55
CA GLN A 410 -17.94 -20.60 9.20
C GLN A 410 -19.43 -20.99 9.31
N GLY A 411 -20.25 -20.18 9.99
CA GLY A 411 -21.69 -20.40 10.17
C GLY A 411 -22.09 -20.86 11.57
N LEU A 412 -21.19 -20.83 12.56
CA LEU A 412 -21.45 -21.30 13.92
C LEU A 412 -22.06 -20.19 14.79
N GLY A 413 -23.38 -20.22 15.00
CA GLY A 413 -24.09 -19.24 15.83
C GLY A 413 -24.03 -17.82 15.26
N ALA A 414 -24.11 -17.68 13.94
CA ALA A 414 -23.90 -16.43 13.22
C ALA A 414 -25.14 -15.50 13.26
N THR A 415 -25.52 -15.06 14.46
CA THR A 415 -26.67 -14.19 14.71
C THR A 415 -26.30 -12.70 14.68
N GLN A 416 -27.28 -11.81 14.50
CA GLN A 416 -27.02 -10.35 14.57
C GLN A 416 -26.44 -9.92 15.92
N GLU A 417 -26.95 -10.46 17.03
CA GLU A 417 -26.45 -10.17 18.37
C GLU A 417 -24.97 -10.55 18.52
N ARG A 418 -24.56 -11.71 17.98
CA ARG A 418 -23.17 -12.13 18.01
C ARG A 418 -22.27 -11.22 17.16
N ALA A 419 -22.73 -10.78 15.99
CA ALA A 419 -22.00 -9.81 15.18
C ALA A 419 -21.82 -8.47 15.92
N MET A 420 -22.87 -7.97 16.58
CA MET A 420 -22.81 -6.75 17.40
C MET A 420 -21.79 -6.87 18.53
N ASN A 421 -21.79 -7.99 19.25
CA ASN A 421 -20.83 -8.26 20.32
C ASN A 421 -19.39 -8.29 19.81
N ILE A 422 -19.14 -8.91 18.65
CA ILE A 422 -17.80 -8.95 18.04
C ILE A 422 -17.29 -7.53 17.75
N PHE A 423 -18.11 -6.69 17.09
CA PHE A 423 -17.72 -5.30 16.82
C PHE A 423 -17.57 -4.46 18.09
N GLN A 424 -18.40 -4.70 19.11
CA GLN A 424 -18.31 -4.01 20.39
C GLN A 424 -17.02 -4.36 21.14
N GLU A 425 -16.66 -5.64 21.21
CA GLU A 425 -15.41 -6.07 21.82
C GLU A 425 -14.20 -5.54 21.05
N LEU A 426 -14.25 -5.50 19.72
CA LEU A 426 -13.22 -4.90 18.89
C LEU A 426 -13.08 -3.39 19.15
N MET A 427 -14.20 -2.68 19.28
CA MET A 427 -14.22 -1.26 19.62
C MET A 427 -13.56 -0.99 20.98
N ASN A 428 -13.89 -1.79 22.00
CA ASN A 428 -13.33 -1.65 23.34
C ASN A 428 -11.83 -1.93 23.36
N ASN A 429 -11.37 -2.97 22.66
CA ASN A 429 -9.94 -3.31 22.57
C ASN A 429 -9.16 -2.25 21.79
N SER A 430 -9.71 -1.75 20.69
CA SER A 430 -9.08 -0.71 19.85
C SER A 430 -8.99 0.66 20.52
N ALA A 431 -9.89 0.97 21.46
CA ALA A 431 -9.88 2.23 22.23
C ALA A 431 -8.75 2.32 23.27
N SER A 432 -8.12 1.19 23.64
CA SER A 432 -7.07 1.17 24.66
C SER A 432 -5.78 1.84 24.17
N ALA A 433 -5.31 2.85 24.91
CA ALA A 433 -4.10 3.63 24.58
C ALA A 433 -2.77 2.85 24.74
N SER A 434 -2.82 1.61 25.23
CA SER A 434 -1.65 0.84 25.68
C SER A 434 -1.09 -0.15 24.66
N SER A 435 -1.70 -0.31 23.48
CA SER A 435 -1.24 -1.26 22.47
C SER A 435 -1.14 -0.63 21.07
N ASP A 436 -0.08 0.15 20.86
CA ASP A 436 0.44 0.46 19.52
C ASP A 436 1.23 -0.72 18.93
N ASN A 437 1.13 -1.92 19.55
CA ASN A 437 1.75 -3.13 19.06
C ASN A 437 1.12 -3.54 17.72
N ILE A 438 1.99 -3.76 16.72
CA ILE A 438 1.61 -4.08 15.35
C ILE A 438 0.84 -5.41 15.24
N ALA A 439 1.13 -6.41 16.10
CA ALA A 439 0.43 -7.68 16.14
C ALA A 439 -1.05 -7.49 16.51
N ASP A 440 -1.33 -6.63 17.50
CA ASP A 440 -2.69 -6.32 17.94
C ASP A 440 -3.46 -5.53 16.86
N ILE A 441 -2.78 -4.60 16.17
CA ILE A 441 -3.38 -3.86 15.05
C ILE A 441 -3.71 -4.82 13.89
N THR A 442 -2.77 -5.69 13.54
CA THR A 442 -2.94 -6.70 12.48
C THR A 442 -4.10 -7.65 12.80
N ALA A 443 -4.15 -8.18 14.02
CA ALA A 443 -5.26 -9.02 14.47
C ALA A 443 -6.61 -8.29 14.43
N SER A 444 -6.64 -7.01 14.78
CA SER A 444 -7.86 -6.18 14.70
C SER A 444 -8.33 -5.98 13.25
N ILE A 445 -7.40 -5.74 12.31
CA ILE A 445 -7.70 -5.65 10.87
C ILE A 445 -8.18 -7.01 10.34
N ASN A 446 -7.58 -8.11 10.78
CA ASN A 446 -8.02 -9.47 10.42
C ASN A 446 -9.45 -9.75 10.90
N ILE A 447 -9.82 -9.33 12.12
CA ILE A 447 -11.21 -9.44 12.61
C ILE A 447 -12.17 -8.68 11.69
N LEU A 448 -11.84 -7.44 11.30
CA LEU A 448 -12.65 -6.67 10.34
C LEU A 448 -12.77 -7.40 9.00
N THR A 449 -11.67 -7.97 8.50
CA THR A 449 -11.62 -8.72 7.24
C THR A 449 -12.47 -9.99 7.29
N VAL A 450 -12.40 -10.74 8.39
CA VAL A 450 -13.22 -11.94 8.62
C VAL A 450 -14.70 -11.57 8.67
N MET A 451 -15.06 -10.52 9.39
CA MET A 451 -16.45 -10.04 9.46
C MET A 451 -16.93 -9.48 8.11
N ALA A 452 -16.06 -8.83 7.34
CA ALA A 452 -16.34 -8.40 5.97
C ALA A 452 -16.65 -9.59 5.06
N ASN A 453 -15.83 -10.65 5.12
CA ASN A 453 -16.08 -11.88 4.38
C ASN A 453 -17.39 -12.57 4.81
N ALA A 454 -17.71 -12.55 6.11
CA ALA A 454 -18.96 -13.12 6.64
C ALA A 454 -20.19 -12.37 6.12
N SER A 455 -20.07 -11.05 5.94
CA SER A 455 -21.16 -10.22 5.42
C SER A 455 -21.62 -10.56 3.99
N ASN A 456 -20.80 -11.29 3.21
CA ASN A 456 -21.19 -11.77 1.88
C ASN A 456 -22.28 -12.85 1.94
N ASN A 457 -22.28 -13.67 3.00
CA ASN A 457 -23.23 -14.77 3.17
C ASN A 457 -24.32 -14.42 4.20
N ILE A 458 -24.01 -13.54 5.15
CA ILE A 458 -24.88 -13.18 6.27
C ILE A 458 -25.22 -11.69 6.17
N ALA A 459 -26.49 -11.36 6.02
CA ALA A 459 -26.92 -9.97 5.91
C ALA A 459 -26.84 -9.27 7.27
N PHE A 460 -25.90 -8.33 7.44
CA PHE A 460 -25.82 -7.47 8.63
C PHE A 460 -26.83 -6.33 8.57
N GLN A 461 -27.42 -6.03 9.73
CA GLN A 461 -28.39 -4.95 9.89
C GLN A 461 -27.72 -3.68 10.43
N GLU A 462 -28.44 -2.56 10.45
CA GLU A 462 -27.91 -1.23 10.74
C GLU A 462 -27.31 -1.11 12.15
N GLU A 463 -27.78 -1.93 13.09
CA GLU A 463 -27.38 -1.88 14.51
C GLU A 463 -25.88 -2.18 14.74
N VAL A 464 -25.19 -2.79 13.77
CA VAL A 464 -23.74 -3.05 13.86
C VAL A 464 -22.89 -1.81 13.52
N LEU A 465 -23.44 -0.84 12.77
CA LEU A 465 -22.67 0.29 12.22
C LEU A 465 -21.97 1.14 13.29
N PRO A 466 -22.60 1.52 14.42
CA PRO A 466 -21.93 2.38 15.40
C PRO A 466 -20.67 1.74 15.98
N ASN A 467 -20.74 0.47 16.37
CA ASN A 467 -19.59 -0.24 16.95
C ASN A 467 -18.50 -0.47 15.91
N PHE A 468 -18.88 -0.84 14.69
CA PHE A 468 -17.97 -1.03 13.57
C PHE A 468 -17.21 0.26 13.20
N ILE A 469 -17.93 1.37 12.96
CA ILE A 469 -17.33 2.64 12.54
C ILE A 469 -16.42 3.20 13.63
N ASN A 470 -16.83 3.10 14.90
CA ASN A 470 -15.99 3.52 16.02
C ASN A 470 -14.73 2.65 16.18
N ALA A 471 -14.84 1.32 16.04
CA ALA A 471 -13.68 0.43 16.05
C ALA A 471 -12.68 0.78 14.94
N ALA A 472 -13.17 0.96 13.70
CA ALA A 472 -12.35 1.38 12.57
C ALA A 472 -11.69 2.76 12.81
N SER A 473 -12.45 3.71 13.37
CA SER A 473 -11.95 5.05 13.71
C SER A 473 -10.85 5.02 14.77
N ASN A 474 -11.00 4.17 15.79
CA ASN A 474 -9.99 3.97 16.83
C ASN A 474 -8.70 3.37 16.23
N LEU A 475 -8.80 2.41 15.31
CA LEU A 475 -7.62 1.83 14.66
C LEU A 475 -6.83 2.87 13.86
N LEU A 476 -7.49 3.78 13.15
CA LEU A 476 -6.84 4.86 12.41
C LEU A 476 -6.23 5.94 13.31
N SER A 477 -6.63 6.01 14.59
CA SER A 477 -6.00 6.91 15.55
C SER A 477 -4.62 6.42 16.02
N LYS A 478 -4.32 5.14 15.82
CA LYS A 478 -3.03 4.53 16.16
C LYS A 478 -1.97 4.80 15.08
N THR A 479 -0.70 4.74 15.46
CA THR A 479 0.46 5.09 14.60
C THR A 479 0.82 4.03 13.57
N TRP A 480 0.48 2.75 13.79
CA TRP A 480 0.79 1.62 12.91
C TRP A 480 2.31 1.50 12.63
N ASN A 481 3.10 1.31 13.68
CA ASN A 481 4.55 1.14 13.60
C ASN A 481 4.92 -0.23 13.00
N ALA A 482 4.73 -0.39 11.69
CA ALA A 482 5.06 -1.62 10.99
C ALA A 482 6.58 -1.79 10.87
N VAL A 483 7.03 -3.05 10.90
CA VAL A 483 8.45 -3.44 10.82
C VAL A 483 9.07 -3.05 9.47
N ASN A 484 8.27 -3.08 8.40
CA ASN A 484 8.65 -2.66 7.06
C ASN A 484 7.48 -1.95 6.34
N THR A 485 7.79 -1.25 5.24
CA THR A 485 6.78 -0.52 4.46
C THR A 485 5.82 -1.43 3.70
N SER A 486 6.27 -2.63 3.30
CA SER A 486 5.40 -3.61 2.61
C SER A 486 4.27 -4.13 3.51
N THR A 487 4.56 -4.41 4.79
CA THR A 487 3.57 -4.85 5.78
C THR A 487 2.60 -3.72 6.07
N LEU A 488 3.09 -2.48 6.19
CA LEU A 488 2.20 -1.32 6.33
C LEU A 488 1.22 -1.21 5.15
N TYR A 489 1.73 -1.29 3.91
CA TYR A 489 0.91 -1.20 2.70
C TYR A 489 -0.12 -2.33 2.60
N SER A 490 0.26 -3.56 2.94
CA SER A 490 -0.67 -4.70 2.96
C SER A 490 -1.79 -4.47 3.97
N MET A 491 -1.44 -4.15 5.21
CA MET A 491 -2.42 -3.90 6.28
C MET A 491 -3.38 -2.76 5.95
N SER A 492 -2.87 -1.67 5.36
CA SER A 492 -3.69 -0.53 4.96
C SER A 492 -4.64 -0.88 3.82
N SER A 493 -4.19 -1.71 2.86
CA SER A 493 -5.05 -2.21 1.79
C SER A 493 -6.13 -3.16 2.33
N ASP A 494 -5.77 -4.09 3.21
CA ASP A 494 -6.70 -5.04 3.84
C ASP A 494 -7.77 -4.33 4.66
N PHE A 495 -7.36 -3.31 5.44
CA PHE A 495 -8.30 -2.46 6.20
C PHE A 495 -9.29 -1.73 5.28
N LEU A 496 -8.80 -1.11 4.20
CA LEU A 496 -9.65 -0.40 3.25
C LEU A 496 -10.63 -1.35 2.55
N GLN A 497 -10.16 -2.53 2.15
CA GLN A 497 -10.99 -3.56 1.52
C GLN A 497 -12.07 -4.08 2.47
N ALA A 498 -11.72 -4.36 3.73
CA ALA A 498 -12.69 -4.77 4.75
C ALA A 498 -13.78 -3.71 4.97
N LEU A 499 -13.38 -2.44 5.04
CA LEU A 499 -14.30 -1.30 5.15
C LEU A 499 -15.23 -1.22 3.93
N GLU A 500 -14.70 -1.34 2.72
CA GLU A 500 -15.48 -1.30 1.47
C GLU A 500 -16.53 -2.43 1.41
N VAL A 501 -16.13 -3.66 1.72
CA VAL A 501 -17.02 -4.83 1.69
C VAL A 501 -18.12 -4.73 2.76
N LEU A 502 -17.78 -4.35 3.99
CA LEU A 502 -18.76 -4.16 5.06
C LEU A 502 -19.76 -3.07 4.70
N MET A 503 -19.28 -1.93 4.20
CA MET A 503 -20.17 -0.83 3.81
C MET A 503 -21.12 -1.21 2.68
N LYS A 504 -20.65 -2.01 1.71
CA LYS A 504 -21.48 -2.53 0.63
C LYS A 504 -22.59 -3.45 1.16
N ASN A 505 -22.26 -4.40 2.03
CA ASN A 505 -23.14 -5.50 2.42
C ASN A 505 -24.06 -5.19 3.62
N ILE A 506 -23.69 -4.27 4.52
CA ILE A 506 -24.53 -3.89 5.66
C ILE A 506 -25.80 -3.19 5.15
N LYS A 507 -26.96 -3.71 5.55
CA LYS A 507 -28.27 -3.11 5.26
C LYS A 507 -28.55 -1.96 6.21
N PHE A 508 -29.18 -0.91 5.69
CA PHE A 508 -29.57 0.26 6.45
C PHE A 508 -31.01 0.63 6.11
N ASN A 509 -31.74 1.06 7.14
CA ASN A 509 -33.14 1.42 7.04
C ASN A 509 -33.35 2.93 7.34
N THR A 510 -32.42 3.58 8.05
CA THR A 510 -32.49 5.01 8.35
C THR A 510 -31.57 5.86 7.47
N SER A 511 -31.87 7.15 7.39
CA SER A 511 -31.00 8.15 6.75
C SER A 511 -30.02 8.81 7.72
N GLN A 512 -29.91 8.33 8.97
CA GLN A 512 -28.98 8.89 9.95
C GLN A 512 -27.61 8.23 9.80
N GLY A 513 -26.62 9.04 9.46
CA GLY A 513 -25.23 8.63 9.36
C GLY A 513 -24.57 8.37 10.72
N VAL A 514 -23.36 7.81 10.70
CA VAL A 514 -22.52 7.63 11.90
C VAL A 514 -21.29 8.51 11.78
N ASN A 515 -21.01 9.32 12.80
CA ASN A 515 -19.86 10.21 12.83
C ASN A 515 -18.91 9.80 13.96
N SER A 516 -17.63 9.65 13.62
CA SER A 516 -16.52 9.43 14.54
C SER A 516 -15.38 10.41 14.23
N THR A 517 -14.24 10.29 14.92
CA THR A 517 -13.10 11.22 14.76
C THR A 517 -12.41 11.10 13.39
N ASN A 518 -12.18 9.87 12.93
CA ASN A 518 -11.46 9.57 11.68
C ASN A 518 -12.37 9.05 10.56
N LEU A 519 -13.61 8.65 10.87
CA LEU A 519 -14.61 8.22 9.89
C LEU A 519 -15.89 9.04 10.01
N GLN A 520 -16.48 9.41 8.87
CA GLN A 520 -17.84 9.93 8.77
C GLN A 520 -18.60 9.14 7.72
N LEU A 521 -19.76 8.61 8.10
CA LEU A 521 -20.65 7.85 7.23
C LEU A 521 -21.93 8.66 7.04
N LYS A 522 -22.34 8.86 5.78
CA LYS A 522 -23.64 9.44 5.41
C LYS A 522 -24.31 8.62 4.33
N PHE A 523 -25.64 8.71 4.31
CA PHE A 523 -26.51 8.03 3.35
C PHE A 523 -27.33 9.04 2.57
N CYS A 524 -27.64 8.72 1.31
CA CYS A 524 -28.53 9.51 0.49
C CYS A 524 -29.43 8.64 -0.39
N SER A 525 -30.74 8.75 -0.16
CA SER A 525 -31.76 8.03 -0.93
C SER A 525 -32.44 8.90 -1.99
N SER A 526 -32.27 10.23 -1.98
CA SER A 526 -32.85 11.12 -3.01
C SER A 526 -32.22 10.92 -4.39
N SER A 527 -32.94 11.25 -5.46
CA SER A 527 -32.42 11.17 -6.84
C SER A 527 -31.26 12.14 -7.08
N GLU A 528 -31.33 13.32 -6.45
CA GLU A 528 -30.23 14.29 -6.39
C GLU A 528 -29.58 14.18 -5.01
N CYS A 529 -28.37 13.63 -4.97
CA CYS A 529 -27.59 13.50 -3.74
C CYS A 529 -26.57 14.61 -3.66
N ASN A 530 -26.66 15.41 -2.59
CA ASN A 530 -25.66 16.39 -2.21
C ASN A 530 -25.30 16.17 -0.74
N LEU A 531 -24.10 15.65 -0.50
CA LEU A 531 -23.59 15.34 0.83
C LEU A 531 -22.28 16.10 1.06
N SER A 532 -21.94 16.32 2.33
CA SER A 532 -20.62 16.82 2.73
C SER A 532 -20.09 15.98 3.88
N LEU A 533 -18.88 15.43 3.76
CA LEU A 533 -18.23 14.60 4.78
C LEU A 533 -16.79 15.09 4.98
N PHE A 534 -16.44 15.53 6.19
CA PHE A 534 -15.17 16.21 6.48
C PHE A 534 -14.80 17.28 5.43
N ASP A 535 -15.79 18.10 5.06
CA ASP A 535 -15.67 19.17 4.06
C ASP A 535 -15.46 18.70 2.60
N VAL A 536 -15.48 17.39 2.34
CA VAL A 536 -15.55 16.83 0.97
C VAL A 536 -17.00 16.85 0.50
N GLY A 537 -17.30 17.62 -0.54
CA GLY A 537 -18.60 17.65 -1.20
C GLY A 537 -18.79 16.42 -2.08
N VAL A 538 -19.95 15.77 -2.02
CA VAL A 538 -20.31 14.63 -2.87
C VAL A 538 -21.61 14.94 -3.57
N ASN A 539 -21.55 15.02 -4.90
CA ASN A 539 -22.71 15.24 -5.75
C ASN A 539 -22.89 14.06 -6.72
N MET A 540 -24.08 13.46 -6.70
CA MET A 540 -24.42 12.38 -7.61
C MET A 540 -25.90 12.41 -7.96
N ASN A 541 -26.19 12.33 -9.25
CA ASN A 541 -27.54 12.10 -9.75
C ASN A 541 -27.71 10.62 -10.02
N LYS A 542 -28.77 10.02 -9.47
CA LYS A 542 -29.08 8.59 -9.62
C LYS A 542 -30.57 8.39 -9.92
N THR A 543 -30.89 7.34 -10.68
CA THR A 543 -32.30 7.05 -10.98
C THR A 543 -32.98 6.33 -9.81
N ASN A 544 -32.28 5.36 -9.21
CA ASN A 544 -32.77 4.51 -8.12
C ASN A 544 -31.60 4.09 -7.19
N GLY A 545 -31.92 3.38 -6.12
CA GLY A 545 -30.95 2.90 -5.14
C GLY A 545 -30.60 3.93 -4.06
N ALA A 546 -29.75 3.57 -3.11
CA ALA A 546 -29.34 4.45 -2.02
C ALA A 546 -27.81 4.53 -1.93
N LEU A 547 -27.28 5.76 -2.01
CA LEU A 547 -25.86 6.04 -2.01
C LEU A 547 -25.34 6.01 -0.57
N LYS A 548 -24.30 5.21 -0.33
CA LYS A 548 -23.57 5.16 0.94
C LYS A 548 -22.19 5.75 0.72
N THR A 549 -21.83 6.73 1.55
CA THR A 549 -20.53 7.42 1.47
C THR A 549 -19.84 7.40 2.82
N VAL A 550 -18.56 7.01 2.83
CA VAL A 550 -17.69 7.08 4.01
C VAL A 550 -16.47 7.92 3.69
N ALA A 551 -16.23 8.96 4.48
CA ALA A 551 -14.95 9.68 4.45
C ALA A 551 -14.03 9.15 5.55
N VAL A 552 -12.77 8.90 5.21
CA VAL A 552 -11.74 8.29 6.04
C VAL A 552 -10.53 9.22 6.12
N LYS A 553 -10.02 9.47 7.33
CA LYS A 553 -8.80 10.24 7.61
C LYS A 553 -7.62 9.32 8.00
N ASN A 554 -6.40 9.79 7.82
CA ASN A 554 -5.15 9.16 8.31
C ASN A 554 -4.89 7.74 7.76
N LEU A 555 -5.37 7.43 6.55
CA LEU A 555 -5.12 6.15 5.87
C LEU A 555 -4.33 6.31 4.58
N THR A 556 -4.52 7.41 3.86
CA THR A 556 -3.98 7.63 2.52
C THR A 556 -2.46 7.71 2.46
N ASP A 557 -1.83 8.25 3.49
CA ASP A 557 -0.38 8.31 3.69
C ASP A 557 0.24 6.92 3.96
N ARG A 558 -0.59 5.95 4.39
CA ARG A 558 -0.19 4.57 4.67
C ARG A 558 -0.43 3.64 3.49
N LEU A 559 -1.03 4.12 2.41
CA LEU A 559 -1.25 3.36 1.18
C LEU A 559 -0.05 3.53 0.22
N ARG A 560 0.22 2.50 -0.58
CA ARG A 560 1.35 2.52 -1.52
C ARG A 560 1.14 3.58 -2.59
N ASN A 561 2.06 4.55 -2.67
CA ASN A 561 2.05 5.59 -3.69
C ASN A 561 3.16 5.39 -4.72
N ILE A 562 2.78 5.24 -5.99
CA ILE A 562 3.70 5.11 -7.12
C ILE A 562 4.04 6.45 -7.77
N TYR A 563 3.31 7.52 -7.46
CA TYR A 563 3.54 8.87 -7.98
C TYR A 563 4.55 9.58 -7.09
N SER A 564 5.84 9.52 -7.44
CA SER A 564 6.95 10.01 -6.61
C SER A 564 6.86 11.49 -6.23
N ASN A 565 6.21 12.31 -7.06
CA ASN A 565 6.18 13.77 -6.92
C ASN A 565 4.83 14.31 -6.42
N MET A 566 3.85 13.44 -6.19
CA MET A 566 2.53 13.82 -5.68
C MET A 566 2.26 13.15 -4.35
N THR A 567 1.69 13.87 -3.41
CA THR A 567 1.28 13.33 -2.10
C THR A 567 -0.23 13.23 -2.03
N PRO A 568 -0.79 12.11 -1.54
CA PRO A 568 -2.22 12.03 -1.32
C PRO A 568 -2.64 12.99 -0.21
N THR A 569 -3.81 13.60 -0.39
CA THR A 569 -4.52 14.31 0.68
C THR A 569 -4.81 13.37 1.85
N SER A 570 -4.97 13.90 3.05
CA SER A 570 -5.29 13.11 4.25
C SER A 570 -6.71 12.51 4.25
N LEU A 571 -7.48 12.73 3.18
CA LEU A 571 -8.87 12.34 3.04
C LEU A 571 -9.04 11.30 1.93
N LEU A 572 -9.73 10.22 2.26
CA LEU A 572 -10.20 9.20 1.33
C LEU A 572 -11.72 9.14 1.40
N LEU A 573 -12.39 9.10 0.25
CA LEU A 573 -13.84 8.97 0.17
C LEU A 573 -14.21 7.66 -0.50
N LEU A 574 -14.86 6.77 0.25
CA LEU A 574 -15.49 5.57 -0.26
C LEU A 574 -16.94 5.88 -0.65
N ALA A 575 -17.35 5.47 -1.86
CA ALA A 575 -18.73 5.55 -2.30
C ALA A 575 -19.21 4.19 -2.80
N THR A 576 -20.40 3.76 -2.36
CA THR A 576 -21.06 2.55 -2.84
C THR A 576 -22.55 2.81 -3.05
N LEU A 577 -23.18 2.07 -3.95
CA LEU A 577 -24.58 2.27 -4.28
C LEU A 577 -25.32 0.94 -4.19
N GLN A 578 -26.37 0.92 -3.38
CA GLN A 578 -27.21 -0.25 -3.17
C GLN A 578 -28.45 -0.18 -4.06
N ASP A 579 -28.89 -1.31 -4.60
CA ASP A 579 -30.14 -1.47 -5.38
C ASP A 579 -30.23 -0.57 -6.63
N ASN A 580 -29.12 -0.41 -7.37
CA ASN A 580 -29.07 0.37 -8.60
C ASN A 580 -28.91 -0.49 -9.86
N ASN A 581 -29.58 -0.07 -10.93
CA ASN A 581 -29.52 -0.68 -12.27
C ASN A 581 -28.91 0.26 -13.33
N ASP A 582 -28.44 1.46 -12.96
CA ASP A 582 -27.83 2.39 -13.91
C ASP A 582 -26.50 1.85 -14.46
N ARG A 583 -26.39 1.82 -15.79
CA ARG A 583 -25.16 1.40 -16.50
C ARG A 583 -24.10 2.50 -16.58
N LEU A 584 -24.51 3.75 -16.33
CA LEU A 584 -23.66 4.94 -16.39
C LEU A 584 -23.71 5.61 -15.03
N ILE A 585 -22.63 5.47 -14.27
CA ILE A 585 -22.47 6.12 -12.97
C ILE A 585 -21.60 7.36 -13.18
N LYS A 586 -22.00 8.47 -12.57
CA LYS A 586 -21.27 9.72 -12.62
C LYS A 586 -21.32 10.39 -11.26
N ILE A 587 -20.19 10.42 -10.57
CA ILE A 587 -20.05 11.00 -9.24
C ILE A 587 -19.08 12.19 -9.30
N ARG A 588 -19.45 13.29 -8.65
CA ARG A 588 -18.64 14.49 -8.51
C ARG A 588 -18.20 14.65 -7.07
N LEU A 589 -16.90 14.85 -6.88
CA LEU A 589 -16.26 14.92 -5.58
C LEU A 589 -15.51 16.25 -5.48
N ASP A 590 -15.88 17.05 -4.51
CA ASP A 590 -15.28 18.36 -4.25
C ASP A 590 -14.37 18.23 -3.02
N PHE A 591 -13.06 18.15 -3.25
CA PHE A 591 -12.07 18.02 -2.19
C PHE A 591 -11.59 19.41 -1.74
N PRO A 592 -11.54 19.69 -0.42
CA PRO A 592 -10.98 20.93 0.08
C PRO A 592 -9.46 20.93 -0.11
N ASN A 593 -8.93 22.04 -0.64
CA ASN A 593 -7.50 22.27 -0.73
C ASN A 593 -7.04 23.15 0.43
N ASN A 594 -6.33 22.52 1.39
CA ASN A 594 -5.77 23.23 2.54
C ASN A 594 -4.29 23.63 2.33
N GLN A 595 -3.69 23.33 1.17
CA GLN A 595 -2.29 23.63 0.88
C GLN A 595 -2.19 24.83 -0.07
N LEU A 596 -1.45 25.86 0.37
CA LEU A 596 -1.15 27.04 -0.43
C LEU A 596 -0.18 26.64 -1.57
N ASN A 597 -0.53 26.98 -2.81
CA ASN A 597 0.25 26.75 -4.05
C ASN A 597 0.14 25.34 -4.68
N ILE A 598 -1.07 24.84 -4.92
CA ILE A 598 -1.26 23.72 -5.87
C ILE A 598 -0.94 24.18 -7.28
N THR A 599 0.07 23.57 -7.90
CA THR A 599 0.36 23.71 -9.34
C THR A 599 -0.39 22.69 -10.19
N GLU A 600 -0.56 21.47 -9.65
CA GLU A 600 -1.23 20.36 -10.33
C GLU A 600 -1.86 19.41 -9.30
N ALA A 601 -3.07 18.92 -9.59
CA ALA A 601 -3.80 17.96 -8.79
C ALA A 601 -4.30 16.81 -9.67
N LEU A 602 -4.34 15.59 -9.12
CA LEU A 602 -4.77 14.38 -9.82
C LEU A 602 -5.87 13.67 -9.01
N CYS A 603 -7.02 13.45 -9.64
CA CYS A 603 -8.11 12.68 -9.07
C CYS A 603 -7.83 11.19 -9.26
N VAL A 604 -7.76 10.43 -8.16
CA VAL A 604 -7.42 9.01 -8.19
C VAL A 604 -8.39 8.18 -7.38
N PHE A 605 -8.36 6.87 -7.61
CA PHE A 605 -9.00 5.87 -6.76
C PHE A 605 -8.01 4.75 -6.40
N TRP A 606 -8.28 4.05 -5.31
CA TRP A 606 -7.47 2.90 -4.89
C TRP A 606 -7.86 1.66 -5.71
N ASN A 607 -6.92 1.15 -6.52
CA ASN A 607 -7.11 -0.09 -7.26
C ASN A 607 -6.64 -1.27 -6.39
N THR A 608 -7.59 -2.01 -5.83
CA THR A 608 -7.32 -3.18 -4.97
C THR A 608 -6.61 -4.33 -5.69
N THR A 609 -6.79 -4.48 -7.01
CA THR A 609 -6.13 -5.55 -7.78
C THR A 609 -4.66 -5.25 -8.05
N ALA A 610 -4.32 -3.99 -8.28
CA ALA A 610 -2.95 -3.56 -8.52
C ALA A 610 -2.21 -3.13 -7.24
N GLY A 611 -2.94 -2.89 -6.14
CA GLY A 611 -2.39 -2.44 -4.86
C GLY A 611 -1.76 -1.05 -4.94
N ASN A 612 -2.33 -0.15 -5.73
CA ASN A 612 -1.85 1.22 -5.95
C ASN A 612 -2.98 2.20 -6.36
N TRP A 613 -2.64 3.49 -6.39
CA TRP A 613 -3.51 4.56 -6.91
C TRP A 613 -3.60 4.54 -8.44
N SER A 614 -4.80 4.73 -8.98
CA SER A 614 -5.08 4.83 -10.43
C SER A 614 -6.00 6.01 -10.72
N ASP A 615 -5.79 6.69 -11.83
CA ASP A 615 -6.62 7.79 -12.36
C ASP A 615 -7.68 7.30 -13.37
N GLU A 616 -7.73 6.00 -13.66
CA GLU A 616 -8.63 5.44 -14.68
C GLU A 616 -10.11 5.75 -14.39
N GLY A 617 -10.75 6.46 -15.32
CA GLY A 617 -12.16 6.83 -15.19
C GLY A 617 -12.44 8.02 -14.27
N CYS A 618 -11.39 8.68 -13.74
CA CYS A 618 -11.48 9.91 -12.96
C CYS A 618 -10.78 11.07 -13.67
N THR A 619 -11.39 12.26 -13.62
CA THR A 619 -10.83 13.47 -14.24
C THR A 619 -11.03 14.68 -13.35
N VAL A 620 -10.08 15.61 -13.38
CA VAL A 620 -10.23 16.92 -12.74
C VAL A 620 -11.08 17.81 -13.65
N ILE A 621 -12.16 18.37 -13.12
CA ILE A 621 -13.04 19.29 -13.85
C ILE A 621 -12.61 20.74 -13.62
N THR A 622 -12.42 21.11 -12.35
CA THR A 622 -11.93 22.43 -11.94
C THR A 622 -11.02 22.28 -10.73
N SER A 623 -9.96 23.07 -10.69
CA SER A 623 -9.04 23.14 -9.55
C SER A 623 -8.82 24.62 -9.24
N ASP A 624 -9.38 25.07 -8.13
CA ASP A 624 -9.21 26.41 -7.60
C ASP A 624 -8.26 26.39 -6.39
N GLU A 625 -7.86 27.56 -5.89
CA GLU A 625 -6.96 27.66 -4.73
C GLU A 625 -7.52 26.97 -3.47
N ASN A 626 -8.85 26.87 -3.33
CA ASN A 626 -9.50 26.33 -2.14
C ASN A 626 -10.15 24.95 -2.36
N HIS A 627 -10.41 24.54 -3.59
CA HIS A 627 -11.25 23.36 -3.88
C HIS A 627 -10.84 22.69 -5.20
N THR A 628 -10.82 21.36 -5.22
CA THR A 628 -10.63 20.58 -6.45
C THR A 628 -11.84 19.69 -6.71
N LEU A 629 -12.50 19.91 -7.85
CA LEU A 629 -13.65 19.15 -8.30
C LEU A 629 -13.22 18.02 -9.23
N CYS A 630 -13.38 16.80 -8.75
CA CYS A 630 -13.18 15.55 -9.48
C CYS A 630 -14.50 15.02 -10.03
N GLU A 631 -14.46 14.41 -11.21
CA GLU A 631 -15.58 13.69 -11.82
C GLU A 631 -15.12 12.28 -12.21
N CYS A 632 -15.78 11.27 -11.65
CA CYS A 632 -15.45 9.86 -11.87
C CYS A 632 -16.65 9.08 -12.41
N ASN A 633 -16.39 8.01 -13.17
CA ASN A 633 -17.42 7.19 -13.83
C ASN A 633 -17.72 5.84 -13.15
N HIS A 634 -17.18 5.61 -11.96
CA HIS A 634 -17.36 4.40 -11.15
C HIS A 634 -17.57 4.76 -9.68
N LEU A 635 -17.75 3.76 -8.81
CA LEU A 635 -17.91 3.91 -7.37
C LEU A 635 -16.90 3.01 -6.68
N THR A 636 -15.91 3.63 -6.04
CA THR A 636 -14.77 2.97 -5.39
C THR A 636 -14.28 3.85 -4.23
N SER A 637 -13.01 3.74 -3.86
CA SER A 637 -12.33 4.54 -2.84
C SER A 637 -11.50 5.64 -3.49
N PHE A 638 -11.99 6.88 -3.47
CA PHE A 638 -11.39 8.05 -4.12
C PHE A 638 -10.48 8.85 -3.20
N SER A 639 -9.46 9.51 -3.77
CA SER A 639 -8.66 10.52 -3.10
C SER A 639 -8.12 11.53 -4.12
N LEU A 640 -7.50 12.60 -3.62
CA LEU A 640 -6.82 13.60 -4.41
C LEU A 640 -5.31 13.50 -4.15
N LEU A 641 -4.51 13.34 -5.21
CA LEU A 641 -3.06 13.52 -5.15
C LEU A 641 -2.73 14.97 -5.53
N ILE A 642 -1.88 15.61 -4.74
CA ILE A 642 -1.47 17.00 -4.95
C ILE A 642 0.04 17.02 -5.21
N PHE A 643 0.48 17.76 -6.22
CA PHE A 643 1.90 18.03 -6.43
C PHE A 643 2.44 18.89 -5.29
N ASN A 644 3.39 18.34 -4.52
CA ASN A 644 3.87 19.00 -3.32
C ASN A 644 5.04 19.95 -3.66
N ASP A 645 4.72 21.20 -3.96
CA ASP A 645 5.72 22.21 -4.29
C ASP A 645 6.64 22.55 -3.10
N GLU A 646 6.21 22.40 -1.84
CA GLU A 646 6.97 22.93 -0.70
C GLU A 646 8.37 22.30 -0.48
N LYS A 647 8.52 20.98 -0.67
CA LYS A 647 9.81 20.29 -0.49
C LYS A 647 10.78 20.55 -1.65
N THR A 648 10.24 20.61 -2.86
CA THR A 648 10.98 20.80 -4.11
C THR A 648 11.30 22.27 -4.35
N SER A 649 10.39 23.17 -4.01
CA SER A 649 10.52 24.62 -4.17
C SER A 649 11.48 25.23 -3.16
N TYR A 650 11.50 24.80 -1.89
CA TYR A 650 12.48 25.32 -0.92
C TYR A 650 13.93 24.98 -1.30
N GLU A 651 14.19 23.71 -1.66
CA GLU A 651 15.53 23.29 -2.09
C GLU A 651 15.90 23.88 -3.45
N LYS A 652 14.98 23.92 -4.43
CA LYS A 652 15.21 24.56 -5.74
C LYS A 652 15.38 26.07 -5.63
N PHE A 653 14.65 26.75 -4.75
CA PHE A 653 14.78 28.17 -4.46
C PHE A 653 16.12 28.48 -3.80
N LYS A 654 16.51 27.73 -2.77
CA LYS A 654 17.83 27.87 -2.13
C LYS A 654 18.97 27.58 -3.09
N PHE A 655 18.81 26.56 -3.94
CA PHE A 655 19.76 26.19 -4.98
C PHE A 655 19.93 27.31 -6.01
N THR A 656 18.83 27.80 -6.59
CA THR A 656 18.83 28.90 -7.56
C THR A 656 19.40 30.18 -6.96
N LEU A 657 18.99 30.53 -5.74
CA LEU A 657 19.50 31.71 -5.03
C LEU A 657 21.00 31.61 -4.73
N THR A 658 21.52 30.41 -4.42
CA THR A 658 22.95 30.19 -4.20
C THR A 658 23.74 30.38 -5.50
N LEU A 659 23.27 29.81 -6.61
CA LEU A 659 23.89 29.95 -7.94
C LEU A 659 23.86 31.40 -8.43
N ASP A 660 22.76 32.12 -8.21
CA ASP A 660 22.65 33.54 -8.57
C ASP A 660 23.65 34.41 -7.79
N ILE A 661 23.81 34.16 -6.49
CA ILE A 661 24.81 34.87 -5.66
C ILE A 661 26.23 34.58 -6.18
N ILE A 662 26.55 33.32 -6.45
CA ILE A 662 27.87 32.92 -6.97
C ILE A 662 28.15 33.58 -8.32
N THR A 663 27.16 33.56 -9.22
CA THR A 663 27.26 34.15 -10.57
C THR A 663 27.46 35.66 -10.50
N ASN A 664 26.63 36.37 -9.72
CA ASN A 664 26.70 37.83 -9.62
C ASN A 664 28.00 38.31 -8.98
N VAL A 665 28.42 37.69 -7.87
CA VAL A 665 29.68 38.05 -7.19
C VAL A 665 30.88 37.65 -8.03
N GLY A 666 30.87 36.45 -8.61
CA GLY A 666 31.97 35.94 -9.43
C GLY A 666 32.18 36.77 -10.70
N LEU A 667 31.11 37.06 -11.46
CA LEU A 667 31.19 37.93 -12.63
C LEU A 667 31.65 39.35 -12.28
N GLY A 668 31.20 39.91 -11.14
CA GLY A 668 31.69 41.20 -10.65
C GLY A 668 33.20 41.21 -10.41
N VAL A 669 33.75 40.14 -9.83
CA VAL A 669 35.19 39.94 -9.64
C VAL A 669 35.90 39.75 -10.99
N SER A 670 35.34 38.94 -11.90
CA SER A 670 35.84 38.72 -13.27
C SER A 670 36.02 40.05 -14.02
N ILE A 671 34.99 40.89 -14.04
CA ILE A 671 34.99 42.22 -14.68
C ILE A 671 36.13 43.08 -14.12
N CYS A 672 36.28 43.15 -12.80
CA CYS A 672 37.36 43.90 -12.15
C CYS A 672 38.75 43.39 -12.61
N CYS A 673 38.94 42.07 -12.63
CA CYS A 673 40.19 41.45 -13.05
C CYS A 673 40.50 41.68 -14.53
N LEU A 674 39.50 41.62 -15.41
CA LEU A 674 39.64 41.88 -16.84
C LEU A 674 40.01 43.34 -17.12
N LEU A 675 39.39 44.29 -16.41
CA LEU A 675 39.75 45.70 -16.51
C LEU A 675 41.20 45.95 -16.10
N ILE A 676 41.63 45.36 -14.97
CA ILE A 676 43.02 45.45 -14.50
C ILE A 676 43.97 44.83 -15.54
N PHE A 677 43.63 43.67 -16.10
CA PHE A 677 44.43 43.00 -17.13
C PHE A 677 44.63 43.88 -18.37
N LEU A 678 43.54 44.46 -18.91
CA LEU A 678 43.59 45.34 -20.07
C LEU A 678 44.42 46.61 -19.81
N ILE A 679 44.33 47.18 -18.61
CA ILE A 679 45.16 48.32 -18.21
C ILE A 679 46.65 47.93 -18.19
N ILE A 680 46.99 46.78 -17.58
CA ILE A 680 48.38 46.31 -17.50
C ILE A 680 48.94 46.04 -18.91
N GLU A 681 48.20 45.34 -19.76
CA GLU A 681 48.61 45.07 -21.15
C GLU A 681 48.80 46.36 -21.95
N SER A 682 47.91 47.35 -21.78
CA SER A 682 48.06 48.68 -22.42
C SER A 682 49.35 49.39 -22.00
N LEU A 683 49.67 49.37 -20.69
CA LEU A 683 50.89 50.00 -20.15
C LEU A 683 52.18 49.32 -20.62
N VAL A 684 52.15 48.00 -20.77
CA VAL A 684 53.33 47.17 -21.06
C VAL A 684 53.43 46.79 -22.55
N TRP A 685 52.43 47.14 -23.37
CA TRP A 685 52.28 46.77 -24.77
C TRP A 685 53.58 46.86 -25.59
N SER A 686 54.22 48.03 -25.58
CA SER A 686 55.45 48.29 -26.34
C SER A 686 56.62 47.38 -25.93
N ALA A 687 56.69 46.94 -24.67
CA ALA A 687 57.77 46.09 -24.15
C ALA A 687 57.56 44.59 -24.41
N VAL A 688 56.32 44.16 -24.62
CA VAL A 688 55.98 42.73 -24.74
C VAL A 688 55.74 42.31 -26.19
N VAL A 689 55.47 43.26 -27.07
CA VAL A 689 55.11 43.06 -28.49
C VAL A 689 56.33 43.08 -29.43
N GLU A 690 57.53 42.88 -28.89
CA GLU A 690 58.81 42.94 -29.65
C GLU A 690 58.93 41.93 -30.81
N THR A 691 58.29 40.77 -30.69
CA THR A 691 58.34 39.72 -31.71
C THR A 691 57.01 39.58 -32.43
N ASN A 692 57.01 39.12 -33.69
CA ASN A 692 55.78 38.86 -34.44
C ASN A 692 54.83 37.89 -33.72
N LEU A 693 55.41 36.96 -32.96
CA LEU A 693 54.70 35.91 -32.23
C LEU A 693 54.10 36.43 -30.92
N SER A 694 54.89 37.15 -30.11
CA SER A 694 54.39 37.78 -28.89
C SER A 694 53.33 38.83 -29.21
N HIS A 695 53.50 39.58 -30.31
CA HIS A 695 52.47 40.48 -30.81
C HIS A 695 51.13 39.78 -30.98
N PHE A 696 51.09 38.63 -31.66
CA PHE A 696 49.84 37.91 -31.89
C PHE A 696 49.26 37.38 -30.58
N ARG A 697 50.07 36.71 -29.74
CA ARG A 697 49.63 36.14 -28.47
C ARG A 697 48.93 37.18 -27.59
N HIS A 698 49.55 38.34 -27.42
CA HIS A 698 48.99 39.43 -26.62
C HIS A 698 47.80 40.10 -27.30
N THR A 699 47.79 40.20 -28.64
CA THR A 699 46.61 40.67 -29.39
C THR A 699 45.41 39.74 -29.17
N ALA A 700 45.61 38.42 -29.24
CA ALA A 700 44.55 37.44 -29.01
C ALA A 700 44.05 37.50 -27.55
N MET A 701 44.96 37.53 -26.58
CA MET A 701 44.60 37.67 -25.15
C MET A 701 43.82 38.95 -24.85
N VAL A 702 44.23 40.09 -25.41
CA VAL A 702 43.50 41.37 -25.26
C VAL A 702 42.11 41.29 -25.87
N ASN A 703 41.95 40.65 -27.04
CA ASN A 703 40.65 40.47 -27.67
C ASN A 703 39.75 39.49 -26.90
N ILE A 704 40.29 38.37 -26.43
CA ILE A 704 39.58 37.42 -25.54
C ILE A 704 39.08 38.16 -24.30
N ALA A 705 39.96 38.90 -23.62
CA ALA A 705 39.60 39.67 -22.43
C ALA A 705 38.56 40.76 -22.72
N THR A 706 38.66 41.44 -23.85
CA THR A 706 37.71 42.49 -24.25
C THR A 706 36.33 41.92 -24.53
N PHE A 707 36.24 40.83 -25.30
CA PHE A 707 34.95 40.21 -25.59
C PHE A 707 34.33 39.52 -24.38
N LEU A 708 35.14 38.88 -23.52
CA LEU A 708 34.65 38.34 -22.25
C LEU A 708 34.12 39.46 -21.34
N LEU A 709 34.84 40.58 -21.23
CA LEU A 709 34.39 41.74 -20.44
C LEU A 709 33.03 42.26 -20.94
N LEU A 710 32.88 42.43 -22.25
CA LEU A 710 31.61 42.88 -22.84
C LEU A 710 30.49 41.85 -22.65
N ALA A 711 30.80 40.56 -22.72
CA ALA A 711 29.85 39.48 -22.47
C ALA A 711 29.39 39.45 -21.00
N ASP A 712 30.32 39.53 -20.05
CA ASP A 712 30.06 39.54 -18.60
C ASP A 712 29.21 40.75 -18.19
N VAL A 713 29.54 41.94 -18.72
CA VAL A 713 28.74 43.16 -18.49
C VAL A 713 27.32 42.99 -19.06
N SER A 714 27.19 42.38 -20.24
CA SER A 714 25.89 42.15 -20.87
C SER A 714 25.07 41.08 -20.11
N PHE A 715 25.74 40.07 -19.53
CA PHE A 715 25.12 39.04 -18.69
C PHE A 715 24.61 39.63 -17.38
N LEU A 716 25.46 40.37 -16.68
CA LEU A 716 25.10 41.02 -15.41
C LEU A 716 23.99 42.06 -15.58
N ALA A 717 23.97 42.80 -16.69
CA ALA A 717 22.89 43.72 -17.02
C ALA A 717 21.55 43.01 -17.28
N SER A 718 21.55 41.73 -17.63
CA SER A 718 20.35 40.93 -17.92
C SER A 718 19.83 40.10 -16.74
N THR A 719 20.52 40.10 -15.58
CA THR A 719 20.13 39.32 -14.39
C THR A 719 18.79 39.75 -13.79
N SER A 720 18.36 41.00 -14.03
CA SER A 720 17.07 41.52 -13.57
C SER A 720 16.15 41.86 -14.76
N PRO A 721 15.58 40.84 -15.43
CA PRO A 721 14.80 41.03 -16.65
C PRO A 721 13.51 41.83 -16.44
N ASP A 722 12.92 41.78 -15.23
CA ASP A 722 11.68 42.51 -14.89
C ASP A 722 11.82 44.04 -14.96
N VAL A 723 13.06 44.56 -14.90
CA VAL A 723 13.37 45.98 -14.97
C VAL A 723 13.71 46.42 -16.40
N LEU A 724 13.89 45.47 -17.32
CA LEU A 724 14.31 45.73 -18.70
C LEU A 724 13.10 45.80 -19.65
N SER A 725 13.19 46.68 -20.64
CA SER A 725 12.24 46.63 -21.75
C SER A 725 12.54 45.45 -22.69
N GLU A 726 11.55 45.01 -23.45
CA GLU A 726 11.72 43.92 -24.42
C GLU A 726 12.87 44.19 -25.41
N THR A 727 13.03 45.45 -25.83
CA THR A 727 14.12 45.88 -26.72
C THR A 727 15.48 45.70 -26.07
N TRP A 728 15.64 46.08 -24.79
CA TRP A 728 16.90 45.92 -24.08
C TRP A 728 17.24 44.45 -23.85
N CYS A 729 16.25 43.62 -23.52
CA CYS A 729 16.41 42.17 -23.38
C CYS A 729 16.91 41.52 -24.69
N LEU A 730 16.34 41.91 -25.84
CA LEU A 730 16.80 41.49 -27.16
C LEU A 730 18.24 41.95 -27.45
N VAL A 731 18.55 43.24 -27.23
CA VAL A 731 19.88 43.79 -27.47
C VAL A 731 20.93 43.07 -26.63
N LEU A 732 20.67 42.86 -25.34
CA LEU A 732 21.58 42.12 -24.45
C LEU A 732 21.75 40.67 -24.91
N THR A 733 20.68 40.01 -25.38
CA THR A 733 20.78 38.65 -25.93
C THR A 733 21.70 38.60 -27.16
N VAL A 734 21.52 39.52 -28.11
CA VAL A 734 22.36 39.61 -29.32
C VAL A 734 23.81 39.93 -28.96
N CYS A 735 24.03 40.89 -28.06
CA CYS A 735 25.36 41.25 -27.57
C CYS A 735 26.07 40.05 -26.95
N LYS A 736 25.44 39.34 -26.02
CA LYS A 736 26.05 38.18 -25.38
C LYS A 736 26.34 37.06 -26.39
N HIS A 737 25.40 36.74 -27.29
CA HIS A 737 25.62 35.74 -28.34
C HIS A 737 26.86 36.09 -29.18
N LEU A 738 26.97 37.36 -29.62
CA LEU A 738 28.11 37.82 -30.41
C LEU A 738 29.42 37.80 -29.63
N PHE A 739 29.43 38.34 -28.41
CA PHE A 739 30.66 38.51 -27.63
C PHE A 739 31.22 37.19 -27.14
N TYR A 740 30.39 36.27 -26.62
CA TYR A 740 30.88 34.93 -26.26
C TYR A 740 31.40 34.17 -27.49
N LEU A 741 30.69 34.22 -28.63
CA LEU A 741 31.14 33.55 -29.84
C LEU A 741 32.46 34.13 -30.39
N ALA A 742 32.62 35.45 -30.36
CA ALA A 742 33.87 36.13 -30.73
C ALA A 742 35.02 35.76 -29.80
N MET A 743 34.77 35.72 -28.49
CA MET A 743 35.74 35.27 -27.49
C MET A 743 36.23 33.84 -27.79
N PHE A 744 35.33 32.89 -28.06
CA PHE A 744 35.71 31.53 -28.46
C PHE A 744 36.49 31.48 -29.77
N CYS A 745 36.12 32.26 -30.79
CA CYS A 745 36.87 32.31 -32.05
C CYS A 745 38.30 32.84 -31.86
N TRP A 746 38.50 33.78 -30.95
CA TRP A 746 39.83 34.26 -30.56
C TRP A 746 40.61 33.24 -29.72
N MET A 747 39.95 32.47 -28.86
CA MET A 747 40.57 31.33 -28.15
C MET A 747 41.04 30.23 -29.10
N LEU A 748 40.27 29.94 -30.16
CA LEU A 748 40.69 29.03 -31.22
C LEU A 748 41.96 29.55 -31.91
N CYS A 749 41.96 30.84 -32.28
CA CYS A 749 43.13 31.48 -32.91
C CYS A 749 44.37 31.42 -32.00
N LEU A 750 44.20 31.65 -30.69
CA LEU A 750 45.26 31.52 -29.69
C LEU A 750 45.79 30.08 -29.60
N SER A 751 44.90 29.08 -29.57
CA SER A 751 45.25 27.66 -29.47
C SER A 751 46.00 27.16 -30.70
N VAL A 752 45.52 27.49 -31.91
CA VAL A 752 46.18 27.17 -33.19
C VAL A 752 47.59 27.76 -33.22
N MET A 753 47.74 29.02 -32.81
CA MET A 753 49.06 29.67 -32.78
C MET A 753 50.03 28.93 -31.84
N LEU A 754 49.60 28.61 -30.62
CA LEU A 754 50.46 27.95 -29.63
C LEU A 754 50.90 26.55 -30.08
N VAL A 755 50.00 25.77 -30.67
CA VAL A 755 50.36 24.45 -31.24
C VAL A 755 51.32 24.60 -32.41
N HIS A 756 51.05 25.52 -33.34
CA HIS A 756 51.93 25.76 -34.48
C HIS A 756 53.34 26.16 -34.02
N GLN A 757 53.45 27.02 -33.00
CA GLN A 757 54.73 27.44 -32.44
C GLN A 757 55.50 26.27 -31.82
N LEU A 758 54.82 25.39 -31.07
CA LEU A 758 55.45 24.26 -30.38
C LEU A 758 55.86 23.12 -31.33
N THR A 759 55.14 22.96 -32.44
CA THR A 759 55.37 21.86 -33.40
C THR A 759 56.25 22.26 -34.60
N PHE A 760 56.15 23.49 -35.09
CA PHE A 760 56.86 23.99 -36.27
C PHE A 760 57.82 25.13 -35.95
N VAL A 761 58.73 24.90 -34.99
CA VAL A 761 59.69 25.89 -34.47
C VAL A 761 60.55 26.56 -35.56
N PHE A 762 60.81 25.86 -36.68
CA PHE A 762 61.69 26.33 -37.77
C PHE A 762 60.96 26.98 -38.95
N SER A 763 59.62 27.04 -38.94
CA SER A 763 58.81 27.65 -40.01
C SER A 763 58.08 28.90 -39.51
N PRO A 764 58.70 30.09 -39.55
CA PRO A 764 58.11 31.30 -38.98
C PRO A 764 56.87 31.76 -39.78
N LEU A 765 55.77 32.01 -39.08
CA LEU A 765 54.53 32.53 -39.66
C LEU A 765 54.70 33.97 -40.15
N ARG A 766 54.20 34.27 -41.37
CA ARG A 766 54.14 35.63 -41.89
C ARG A 766 53.07 36.43 -41.13
N LYS A 767 53.49 37.39 -40.30
CA LYS A 767 52.63 38.25 -39.45
C LYS A 767 51.36 38.75 -40.16
N ARG A 768 51.49 39.30 -41.37
CA ARG A 768 50.37 39.88 -42.13
C ARG A 768 49.29 38.86 -42.50
N VAL A 769 49.67 37.65 -42.90
CA VAL A 769 48.72 36.64 -43.40
C VAL A 769 47.96 36.02 -42.23
N PHE A 770 48.68 35.65 -41.16
CA PHE A 770 48.08 35.03 -40.00
C PHE A 770 47.18 36.01 -39.23
N MET A 771 47.60 37.26 -39.05
CA MET A 771 46.76 38.29 -38.44
C MET A 771 45.49 38.58 -39.25
N PHE A 772 45.58 38.64 -40.58
CA PHE A 772 44.40 38.80 -41.43
C PHE A 772 43.42 37.62 -41.28
N PHE A 773 43.92 36.38 -41.30
CA PHE A 773 43.10 35.18 -41.09
C PHE A 773 42.44 35.17 -39.71
N SER A 774 43.18 35.46 -38.65
CA SER A 774 42.62 35.50 -37.29
C SER A 774 41.65 36.65 -37.07
N SER A 775 41.86 37.81 -37.69
CA SER A 775 40.86 38.90 -37.65
C SER A 775 39.58 38.51 -38.40
N PHE A 776 39.69 37.77 -39.50
CA PHE A 776 38.51 37.24 -40.20
C PHE A 776 37.75 36.25 -39.31
N VAL A 777 38.44 35.25 -38.76
CA VAL A 777 37.84 34.23 -37.88
C VAL A 777 37.29 34.83 -36.59
N GLY A 778 38.01 35.75 -35.95
CA GLY A 778 37.68 36.32 -34.65
C GLY A 778 36.61 37.42 -34.66
N TYR A 779 36.33 38.03 -35.81
CA TYR A 779 35.32 39.11 -35.90
C TYR A 779 34.25 38.83 -36.95
N VAL A 780 34.64 38.50 -38.18
CA VAL A 780 33.70 38.38 -39.32
C VAL A 780 32.83 37.12 -39.17
N CYS A 781 33.43 35.99 -38.82
CA CYS A 781 32.67 34.74 -38.64
C CYS A 781 31.58 34.84 -37.55
N PRO A 782 31.85 35.34 -36.32
CA PRO A 782 30.82 35.54 -35.31
C PRO A 782 29.66 36.42 -35.78
N VAL A 783 29.96 37.53 -36.45
CA VAL A 783 28.92 38.46 -36.97
C VAL A 783 28.04 37.76 -38.00
N LEU A 784 28.61 36.98 -38.92
CA LEU A 784 27.86 36.23 -39.91
C LEU A 784 26.96 35.16 -39.27
N ILE A 785 27.44 34.44 -38.26
CA ILE A 785 26.66 33.41 -37.56
C ILE A 785 25.49 34.02 -36.81
N VAL A 786 25.73 35.07 -36.00
CA VAL A 786 24.67 35.75 -35.23
C VAL A 786 23.65 36.40 -36.18
N GLY A 787 24.12 37.10 -37.20
CA GLY A 787 23.26 37.77 -38.17
C GLY A 787 22.38 36.78 -38.95
N SER A 788 22.97 35.70 -39.46
CA SER A 788 22.22 34.66 -40.18
C SER A 788 21.22 33.93 -39.27
N SER A 789 21.57 33.66 -38.01
CA SER A 789 20.66 33.06 -37.02
C SER A 789 19.47 33.96 -36.71
N TYR A 790 19.71 35.26 -36.47
CA TYR A 790 18.64 36.23 -36.25
C TYR A 790 17.70 36.32 -37.47
N VAL A 791 18.27 36.45 -38.67
CA VAL A 791 17.50 36.50 -39.93
C VAL A 791 16.70 35.22 -40.15
N TYR A 792 17.29 34.04 -39.90
CA TYR A 792 16.61 32.76 -40.01
C TYR A 792 15.40 32.66 -39.06
N THR A 793 15.60 32.97 -37.77
CA THR A 793 14.51 32.94 -36.78
C THR A 793 13.38 33.92 -37.12
N TYR A 794 13.72 35.12 -37.61
CA TYR A 794 12.77 36.10 -38.11
C TYR A 794 11.93 35.57 -39.28
N TYR A 795 12.54 34.94 -40.29
CA TYR A 795 11.82 34.38 -41.43
C TYR A 795 10.96 33.15 -41.09
N THR A 796 11.40 32.35 -40.12
CA THR A 796 10.68 31.15 -39.67
C THR A 796 9.60 31.40 -38.61
N ASN A 797 9.36 32.66 -38.22
CA ASN A 797 8.43 33.04 -37.14
C ASN A 797 8.70 32.31 -35.81
N ARG A 798 9.96 32.03 -35.49
CA ARG A 798 10.37 31.43 -34.21
C ARG A 798 11.01 32.49 -33.31
N PRO A 799 10.80 32.42 -31.97
CA PRO A 799 11.41 33.37 -31.05
C PRO A 799 12.94 33.20 -31.03
N TYR A 800 13.67 34.29 -31.28
CA TYR A 800 15.12 34.30 -31.18
C TYR A 800 15.62 34.27 -29.72
N TYR A 801 14.85 34.85 -28.79
CA TYR A 801 15.21 34.97 -27.38
C TYR A 801 14.02 34.71 -26.46
N ASP A 802 14.30 34.30 -25.22
CA ASP A 802 13.33 34.14 -24.15
C ASP A 802 13.26 35.43 -23.31
N LYS A 803 12.03 35.91 -23.09
CA LYS A 803 11.74 37.14 -22.34
C LYS A 803 12.03 37.00 -20.84
N LYS A 804 11.99 35.77 -20.30
CA LYS A 804 12.19 35.52 -18.86
C LYS A 804 13.67 35.45 -18.46
N THR A 805 14.53 35.02 -19.36
CA THR A 805 15.97 34.82 -19.11
C THR A 805 16.86 35.78 -19.90
N CYS A 806 16.28 36.54 -20.84
CA CYS A 806 17.02 37.36 -21.81
C CYS A 806 18.17 36.61 -22.47
N TRP A 807 17.89 35.37 -22.89
CA TRP A 807 18.84 34.47 -23.52
C TRP A 807 18.25 33.79 -24.76
N LEU A 808 19.07 33.06 -25.53
CA LEU A 808 18.63 32.27 -26.67
C LEU A 808 17.71 31.13 -26.21
N VAL A 809 16.73 30.76 -27.04
CA VAL A 809 15.69 29.77 -26.72
C VAL A 809 16.21 28.35 -26.98
N PHE A 810 16.05 27.47 -26.00
CA PHE A 810 16.21 26.02 -26.11
C PHE A 810 14.84 25.35 -26.14
N GLU A 811 14.50 24.62 -27.22
CA GLU A 811 13.22 23.88 -27.32
C GLU A 811 13.46 22.38 -27.15
N ARG A 812 14.23 21.78 -28.07
CA ARG A 812 14.60 20.36 -28.07
C ARG A 812 15.99 20.20 -28.70
N LEU A 813 16.57 19.00 -28.64
CA LEU A 813 17.86 18.73 -29.31
C LEU A 813 17.75 19.04 -30.82
N MET A 814 18.63 19.91 -31.33
CA MET A 814 18.61 20.46 -32.71
C MET A 814 17.46 21.43 -33.02
N GLU A 815 16.64 21.83 -32.04
CA GLU A 815 15.54 22.78 -32.19
C GLU A 815 15.68 23.98 -31.21
N GLY A 816 15.58 25.20 -31.74
CA GLY A 816 15.71 26.45 -30.97
C GLY A 816 16.97 27.26 -31.32
N SER A 817 16.92 28.57 -31.07
CA SER A 817 17.96 29.53 -31.50
C SER A 817 19.31 29.34 -30.80
N ILE A 818 19.34 28.71 -29.63
CA ILE A 818 20.55 28.41 -28.86
C ILE A 818 21.56 27.52 -29.60
N HIS A 819 21.10 26.70 -30.56
CA HIS A 819 21.98 25.81 -31.33
C HIS A 819 22.95 26.58 -32.24
N ALA A 820 22.58 27.80 -32.65
CA ALA A 820 23.47 28.70 -33.39
C ALA A 820 24.69 29.14 -32.56
N PHE A 821 24.60 29.05 -31.23
CA PHE A 821 25.71 29.27 -30.31
C PHE A 821 26.42 27.96 -29.96
N LEU A 822 25.67 26.93 -29.54
CA LEU A 822 26.24 25.67 -29.04
C LEU A 822 27.04 24.91 -30.09
N LEU A 823 26.59 24.85 -31.35
CA LEU A 823 27.30 24.10 -32.38
C LEU A 823 28.67 24.70 -32.69
N PRO A 824 28.81 26.01 -33.01
CA PRO A 824 30.12 26.64 -33.17
C PRO A 824 31.01 26.50 -31.92
N VAL A 825 30.47 26.79 -30.73
CA VAL A 825 31.26 26.72 -29.49
C VAL A 825 31.73 25.29 -29.20
N GLY A 826 30.88 24.29 -29.39
CA GLY A 826 31.24 22.88 -29.26
C GLY A 826 32.38 22.48 -30.21
N THR A 827 32.34 22.95 -31.47
CA THR A 827 33.43 22.69 -32.42
C THR A 827 34.75 23.36 -32.00
N VAL A 828 34.70 24.57 -31.46
CA VAL A 828 35.88 25.27 -30.93
C VAL A 828 36.46 24.54 -29.73
N ILE A 829 35.64 24.18 -28.75
CA ILE A 829 36.07 23.48 -27.53
C ILE A 829 36.71 22.13 -27.88
N LEU A 830 36.08 21.34 -28.75
CA LEU A 830 36.62 20.05 -29.19
C LEU A 830 37.99 20.21 -29.87
N THR A 831 38.11 21.22 -30.73
CA THR A 831 39.37 21.51 -31.42
C THR A 831 40.45 21.98 -30.44
N ASN A 832 40.10 22.87 -29.51
CA ASN A 832 41.01 23.35 -28.47
C ASN A 832 41.42 22.23 -27.50
N LEU A 833 40.55 21.27 -27.20
CA LEU A 833 40.87 20.09 -26.41
C LEU A 833 41.93 19.22 -27.12
N ILE A 834 41.76 18.96 -28.41
CA ILE A 834 42.75 18.23 -29.22
C ILE A 834 44.10 18.97 -29.21
N PHE A 835 44.06 20.29 -29.40
CA PHE A 835 45.26 21.13 -29.35
C PHE A 835 45.92 21.13 -27.97
N MET A 836 45.14 21.20 -26.90
CA MET A 836 45.63 21.11 -25.52
C MET A 836 46.35 19.79 -25.27
N VAL A 837 45.80 18.66 -25.74
CA VAL A 837 46.47 17.35 -25.67
C VAL A 837 47.79 17.35 -26.42
N ILE A 838 47.84 17.92 -27.63
CA ILE A 838 49.08 18.06 -28.41
C ILE A 838 50.11 18.91 -27.65
N VAL A 839 49.70 20.03 -27.06
CA VAL A 839 50.56 20.89 -26.23
C VAL A 839 51.11 20.11 -25.04
N ILE A 840 50.26 19.40 -24.30
CA ILE A 840 50.67 18.59 -23.14
C ILE A 840 51.68 17.53 -23.54
N VAL A 841 51.40 16.74 -24.59
CA VAL A 841 52.30 15.68 -25.07
C VAL A 841 53.64 16.27 -25.52
N THR A 842 53.62 17.41 -26.20
CA THR A 842 54.84 18.09 -26.66
C THR A 842 55.67 18.66 -25.51
N LEU A 843 55.02 19.23 -24.48
CA LEU A 843 55.67 19.72 -23.27
C LEU A 843 56.27 18.56 -22.45
N VAL A 844 55.52 17.46 -22.28
CA VAL A 844 56.00 16.24 -21.61
C VAL A 844 57.23 15.68 -22.33
N LYS A 845 57.21 15.63 -23.67
CA LYS A 845 58.34 15.15 -24.47
C LYS A 845 59.56 16.07 -24.37
N SER A 846 59.35 17.38 -24.22
CA SER A 846 60.41 18.38 -24.11
C SER A 846 60.99 18.50 -22.69
N SER A 847 60.26 18.03 -21.66
CA SER A 847 60.68 18.06 -20.25
C SER A 847 61.45 16.80 -19.81
N ILE A 848 61.81 15.89 -20.72
CA ILE A 848 62.65 14.72 -20.45
C ILE A 848 64.07 14.98 -21.01
N PRO A 849 65.01 15.56 -20.24
CA PRO A 849 66.43 15.40 -20.52
C PRO A 849 66.89 14.00 -20.09
N ASP A 850 67.77 13.39 -20.86
CA ASP A 850 68.39 12.11 -20.55
C ASP A 850 69.00 12.11 -19.13
N ASN A 851 68.52 11.16 -18.31
CA ASN A 851 69.14 10.61 -17.10
C ASN A 851 68.95 11.37 -15.75
N ASN A 852 67.82 11.15 -15.05
CA ASN A 852 67.76 10.82 -13.61
C ASN A 852 66.31 10.58 -13.13
N LYS A 853 66.02 9.38 -12.59
CA LYS A 853 64.69 8.91 -12.12
C LYS A 853 64.21 9.52 -10.79
N ALA A 854 64.73 10.68 -10.37
CA ALA A 854 64.38 11.31 -9.09
C ALA A 854 63.47 12.55 -9.21
N ASP A 855 63.11 12.98 -10.43
CA ASP A 855 62.36 14.22 -10.68
C ASP A 855 60.98 14.04 -11.35
N ASP A 856 60.38 12.84 -11.28
CA ASP A 856 59.08 12.58 -11.91
C ASP A 856 57.93 13.31 -11.19
N LYS A 857 57.98 13.44 -9.86
CA LYS A 857 56.96 14.16 -9.06
C LYS A 857 57.07 15.68 -9.22
N GLY A 858 58.28 16.21 -9.40
CA GLY A 858 58.53 17.64 -9.67
C GLY A 858 58.07 18.03 -11.07
N THR A 859 58.41 17.20 -12.06
CA THR A 859 57.97 17.35 -13.45
C THR A 859 56.46 17.23 -13.59
N ALA A 860 55.82 16.22 -13.00
CA ALA A 860 54.36 16.07 -13.00
C ALA A 860 53.64 17.24 -12.31
N LYS A 861 54.16 17.75 -11.18
CA LYS A 861 53.59 18.90 -10.48
C LYS A 861 53.72 20.19 -11.29
N SER A 862 54.83 20.37 -12.00
CA SER A 862 55.05 21.52 -12.89
C SER A 862 54.11 21.48 -14.10
N ILE A 863 53.95 20.30 -14.72
CA ILE A 863 53.05 20.09 -15.86
C ILE A 863 51.58 20.25 -15.42
N LEU A 864 51.17 19.66 -14.29
CA LEU A 864 49.82 19.82 -13.76
C LEU A 864 49.49 21.29 -13.46
N LYS A 865 50.45 22.04 -12.91
CA LYS A 865 50.30 23.48 -12.68
C LYS A 865 50.08 24.23 -13.99
N VAL A 866 50.83 23.90 -15.05
CA VAL A 866 50.69 24.50 -16.38
C VAL A 866 49.35 24.14 -17.02
N VAL A 867 48.90 22.89 -16.88
CA VAL A 867 47.59 22.41 -17.36
C VAL A 867 46.45 23.15 -16.67
N VAL A 868 46.39 23.16 -15.34
CA VAL A 868 45.33 23.83 -14.56
C VAL A 868 45.23 25.32 -14.89
N ILE A 869 46.37 25.96 -15.21
CA ILE A 869 46.45 27.37 -15.56
C ILE A 869 46.04 27.64 -17.02
N LEU A 870 46.33 26.73 -17.96
CA LEU A 870 46.01 26.88 -19.39
C LEU A 870 44.58 26.44 -19.74
N THR A 871 43.99 25.50 -19.01
CA THR A 871 42.63 24.96 -19.29
C THR A 871 41.57 26.06 -19.42
N PRO A 872 41.49 27.06 -18.51
CA PRO A 872 40.48 28.12 -18.62
C PRO A 872 40.76 29.05 -19.80
N VAL A 873 42.02 29.32 -20.13
CA VAL A 873 42.42 30.21 -21.24
C VAL A 873 42.01 29.67 -22.61
N PHE A 874 41.92 28.35 -22.76
CA PHE A 874 41.45 27.70 -23.98
C PHE A 874 39.93 27.46 -24.03
N GLY A 875 39.19 27.88 -23.00
CA GLY A 875 37.73 27.71 -22.93
C GLY A 875 37.29 26.27 -22.70
N VAL A 876 38.20 25.37 -22.28
CA VAL A 876 37.89 23.93 -22.08
C VAL A 876 36.98 23.71 -20.88
N THR A 877 36.92 24.66 -19.95
CA THR A 877 36.00 24.65 -18.79
C THR A 877 34.52 24.62 -19.20
N TRP A 878 34.18 25.06 -20.41
CA TRP A 878 32.81 25.03 -20.91
C TRP A 878 32.29 23.63 -21.26
N ILE A 879 33.15 22.59 -21.25
CA ILE A 879 32.72 21.18 -21.35
C ILE A 879 31.69 20.84 -20.26
N PHE A 880 31.82 21.41 -19.05
CA PHE A 880 30.84 21.19 -17.99
C PHE A 880 29.43 21.66 -18.38
N GLY A 881 29.30 22.75 -19.15
CA GLY A 881 28.01 23.20 -19.68
C GLY A 881 27.42 22.24 -20.72
N PHE A 882 28.25 21.57 -21.53
CA PHE A 882 27.77 20.52 -22.44
C PHE A 882 27.39 19.23 -21.71
N ILE A 883 28.13 18.86 -20.64
CA ILE A 883 27.77 17.73 -19.78
C ILE A 883 26.44 18.00 -19.08
N GLN A 884 26.22 19.24 -18.60
CA GLN A 884 24.95 19.66 -18.00
C GLN A 884 23.77 19.47 -18.96
N LEU A 885 23.94 19.79 -20.26
CA LEU A 885 22.89 19.61 -21.27
C LEU A 885 22.53 18.15 -21.58
N VAL A 886 23.38 17.19 -21.22
CA VAL A 886 23.17 15.75 -21.48
C VAL A 886 22.67 15.01 -20.24
N LEU A 887 22.85 15.57 -19.04
CA LEU A 887 22.44 14.95 -17.78
C LEU A 887 20.97 15.21 -17.47
N ASP A 888 20.29 14.19 -16.93
CA ASP A 888 18.94 14.31 -16.41
C ASP A 888 18.91 15.17 -15.13
N GLN A 889 17.92 16.07 -15.07
CA GLN A 889 17.78 17.10 -14.02
C GLN A 889 17.59 16.51 -12.61
N ASP A 890 17.16 15.26 -12.48
CA ASP A 890 16.87 14.61 -11.20
C ASP A 890 18.08 13.90 -10.56
N THR A 891 19.27 14.00 -11.16
CA THR A 891 20.47 13.34 -10.65
C THR A 891 21.31 14.26 -9.76
N PRO A 892 21.91 13.78 -8.66
CA PRO A 892 22.83 14.59 -7.84
C PRO A 892 24.08 15.03 -8.61
N MET A 893 24.38 14.34 -9.72
CA MET A 893 25.45 14.68 -10.63
C MET A 893 25.16 15.96 -11.44
N TYR A 894 23.90 16.19 -11.83
CA TYR A 894 23.48 17.42 -12.52
C TYR A 894 23.80 18.66 -11.66
N THR A 895 23.40 18.62 -10.38
CA THR A 895 23.68 19.67 -9.39
C THR A 895 25.17 19.98 -9.27
N ALA A 896 26.01 18.94 -9.16
CA ALA A 896 27.46 19.11 -9.03
C ALA A 896 28.09 19.75 -10.30
N VAL A 897 27.66 19.30 -11.49
CA VAL A 897 28.16 19.82 -12.77
C VAL A 897 27.75 21.28 -12.96
N GLU A 898 26.52 21.65 -12.59
CA GLU A 898 26.03 23.03 -12.66
C GLU A 898 26.81 23.99 -11.76
N PHE A 899 27.14 23.57 -10.53
CA PHE A 899 28.03 24.34 -9.65
C PHE A 899 29.44 24.47 -10.23
N CYS A 900 30.03 23.37 -10.74
CA CYS A 900 31.35 23.41 -11.37
C CYS A 900 31.39 24.35 -12.57
N PHE A 901 30.39 24.27 -13.45
CA PHE A 901 30.28 25.15 -14.62
C PHE A 901 30.18 26.62 -14.19
N THR A 902 29.26 26.93 -13.27
CA THR A 902 29.02 28.29 -12.80
C THR A 902 30.24 28.92 -12.14
N ILE A 903 30.94 28.17 -11.27
CA ILE A 903 32.15 28.66 -10.59
C ILE A 903 33.29 28.89 -11.59
N LEU A 904 33.56 27.93 -12.47
CA LEU A 904 34.68 28.03 -13.42
C LEU A 904 34.48 29.17 -14.42
N ASN A 905 33.25 29.37 -14.90
CA ASN A 905 32.90 30.43 -15.82
C ASN A 905 32.94 31.81 -15.13
N SER A 906 32.37 31.92 -13.93
CA SER A 906 32.37 33.18 -13.19
C SER A 906 33.77 33.67 -12.78
N PHE A 907 34.77 32.79 -12.70
CA PHE A 907 36.16 33.15 -12.41
C PHE A 907 37.08 33.17 -13.64
N GLU A 908 36.54 33.06 -14.86
CA GLU A 908 37.32 32.98 -16.09
C GLU A 908 38.24 34.19 -16.28
N GLY A 909 37.77 35.41 -15.97
CA GLY A 909 38.58 36.63 -16.01
C GLY A 909 39.75 36.66 -15.01
N VAL A 910 39.61 35.97 -13.86
CA VAL A 910 40.70 35.84 -12.88
C VAL A 910 41.82 34.98 -13.46
N PHE A 911 41.48 33.85 -14.10
CA PHE A 911 42.47 32.98 -14.73
C PHE A 911 43.21 33.70 -15.87
N ILE A 912 42.53 34.55 -16.65
CA ILE A 912 43.16 35.37 -17.69
C ILE A 912 44.17 36.37 -17.08
N LEU A 913 43.82 37.05 -15.98
CA LEU A 913 44.74 37.95 -15.29
C LEU A 913 45.97 37.20 -14.74
N LEU A 914 45.76 36.05 -14.08
CA LEU A 914 46.84 35.25 -13.51
C LEU A 914 47.79 34.72 -14.60
N THR A 915 47.24 34.22 -15.71
CA THR A 915 48.03 33.69 -16.83
C THR A 915 48.79 34.81 -17.54
N GLY A 916 48.08 35.85 -18.00
CA GLY A 916 48.67 36.95 -18.77
C GLY A 916 49.68 37.79 -17.99
N CYS A 917 49.48 38.01 -16.68
CA CYS A 917 50.36 38.86 -15.88
C CYS A 917 51.39 38.11 -15.01
N LEU A 918 51.06 36.95 -14.42
CA LEU A 918 51.96 36.30 -13.44
C LEU A 918 52.85 35.22 -14.05
N THR A 919 52.46 34.62 -15.17
CA THR A 919 53.29 33.58 -15.82
C THR A 919 54.30 34.16 -16.81
N GLU A 920 54.03 35.33 -17.39
CA GLU A 920 54.90 35.96 -18.37
C GLU A 920 56.03 36.78 -17.71
N GLN A 921 57.27 36.33 -17.86
CA GLN A 921 58.44 36.97 -17.26
C GLN A 921 58.64 38.42 -17.74
N LYS A 922 58.44 38.68 -19.04
CA LYS A 922 58.59 40.02 -19.64
C LYS A 922 57.61 41.04 -19.04
N VAL A 923 56.37 40.63 -18.77
CA VAL A 923 55.35 41.48 -18.14
C VAL A 923 55.74 41.78 -16.69
N ARG A 924 56.14 40.76 -15.92
CA ARG A 924 56.55 40.90 -14.52
C ARG A 924 57.76 41.82 -14.34
N ASP A 925 58.77 41.69 -15.18
CA ASP A 925 59.99 42.48 -15.06
C ASP A 925 59.74 43.95 -15.38
N LYS A 926 58.92 44.24 -16.40
CA LYS A 926 58.55 45.62 -16.73
C LYS A 926 57.61 46.24 -15.69
N LEU A 927 56.65 45.47 -15.17
CA LEU A 927 55.73 45.93 -14.13
C LEU A 927 56.49 46.28 -12.84
N ARG A 928 57.48 45.48 -12.43
CA ARG A 928 58.37 45.80 -11.30
C ARG A 928 59.11 47.11 -11.51
N ILE A 929 59.63 47.36 -12.71
CA ILE A 929 60.33 48.61 -13.04
C ILE A 929 59.37 49.82 -12.99
N LEU A 930 58.13 49.67 -13.47
CA LEU A 930 57.10 50.71 -13.42
C LEU A 930 56.66 51.01 -11.98
N MET A 931 56.45 49.97 -11.17
CA MET A 931 56.11 50.11 -9.74
C MET A 931 57.26 50.72 -8.93
N ALA A 932 58.52 50.38 -9.26
CA ALA A 932 59.70 51.01 -8.65
C ALA A 932 59.79 52.50 -9.01
N LYS A 933 59.58 52.86 -10.29
CA LYS A 933 59.55 54.27 -10.75
C LYS A 933 58.37 55.05 -10.18
N SER A 934 57.19 54.46 -10.01
CA SER A 934 56.05 55.14 -9.40
C SER A 934 56.26 55.37 -7.90
N LYS A 935 56.92 54.43 -7.21
CA LYS A 935 57.31 54.58 -5.81
C LYS A 935 58.33 55.72 -5.64
N GLU A 936 59.34 55.78 -6.50
CA GLU A 936 60.34 56.87 -6.54
C GLU A 936 59.69 58.24 -6.84
N LYS A 937 58.71 58.29 -7.76
CA LYS A 937 57.94 59.50 -8.08
C LYS A 937 56.98 59.94 -6.94
N SER A 938 56.39 58.98 -6.22
CA SER A 938 55.57 59.24 -5.03
C SER A 938 56.39 59.76 -3.86
N ASP A 939 57.62 59.26 -3.67
CA ASP A 939 58.52 59.73 -2.62
C ASP A 939 59.10 61.12 -2.98
N THR A 940 59.31 61.42 -4.26
CA THR A 940 59.69 62.76 -4.75
C THR A 940 58.55 63.78 -4.58
N MET A 941 57.29 63.38 -4.79
CA MET A 941 56.11 64.25 -4.59
C MET A 941 55.88 64.59 -3.12
N LYS A 942 56.11 63.64 -2.20
CA LYS A 942 56.06 63.88 -0.74
C LYS A 942 57.16 64.83 -0.25
N ASN A 943 58.31 64.84 -0.91
CA ASN A 943 59.40 65.78 -0.59
C ASN A 943 59.14 67.20 -1.14
N LEU A 944 58.34 67.37 -2.20
CA LEU A 944 57.92 68.70 -2.69
C LEU A 944 56.81 69.34 -1.84
N THR A 945 55.91 68.57 -1.23
CA THR A 945 54.85 69.11 -0.35
C THR A 945 55.34 69.47 1.06
N SER A 946 56.57 69.12 1.43
CA SER A 946 57.18 69.50 2.71
C SER A 946 57.92 70.85 2.67
N ALA A 947 58.01 71.51 1.51
CA ALA A 947 58.69 72.80 1.34
C ALA A 947 57.70 73.89 0.91
N THR A 948 56.74 74.25 1.78
CA THR A 948 56.08 75.56 1.74
C THR A 948 55.77 75.98 3.18
N ASP A 949 56.43 77.06 3.58
CA ASP A 949 56.58 77.63 4.92
C ASP A 949 55.25 78.10 5.55
N PRO A 950 55.04 78.04 6.89
CA PRO A 950 53.83 78.46 7.55
C PRO A 950 53.96 79.91 8.04
N ASN A 951 53.10 80.81 7.57
CA ASN A 951 52.76 82.03 8.31
C ASN A 951 51.46 82.68 7.81
N VAL A 952 50.72 83.26 8.77
CA VAL A 952 49.49 84.08 8.67
C VAL A 952 48.18 83.26 8.69
N LYS A 953 47.59 82.98 9.87
CA LYS A 953 46.70 83.81 10.73
C LYS A 953 45.25 83.97 10.24
N ASP A 954 44.34 83.57 11.13
CA ASP A 954 43.07 84.19 11.54
C ASP A 954 42.00 84.50 10.49
N GLN A 955 40.87 83.78 10.52
CA GLN A 955 39.53 84.26 10.93
C GLN A 955 38.38 83.42 10.35
N TYR A 956 37.42 83.14 11.23
CA TYR A 956 36.10 82.50 11.09
C TYR A 956 36.00 80.97 11.04
#